data_AF-A0ABD2PG54-F1
#
_entry.id   AF-A0ABD2PG54-F1
#
_cell.length_a   1.000
_cell.length_b   1.000
_cell.length_c   1.000
_cell.angle_alpha   90.00
_cell.angle_beta   90.00
_cell.angle_gamma   90.00
#
_symmetry.space_group_name_H-M   'P 1'
#
loop_
_entity.id
_entity.type
_entity.pdbx_description
1 polymer ?
#
loop_
_entity_poly.entity_id
_entity_poly.type
_entity_poly.pdbx_seq_one_letter_code
_entity_poly.pdbx_strand_id
1 'polypeptide(L)'
;MNNLKPMKIRSLPVDDIKGQIIYVSIGEVAKKKEVYYLKTDNLICLDLDAREETVLSSEINDVIRAEYMSTHNKITVSTTKSIIIVDCETKAFYKRDFDKKIKQVGWNNTYDYLAIVFEGGILSTFVFDVRFELMLQGEGSIFATIPQTEGIGWGSSSTQFQGPVKDDELQSIGQHLPPIDDLKSVISWRGNSDEFVVSYLNEGVRQFKIFDHLCKPKAKSDLLIGKMYGPIAWKPQGNVIAAAIFLDQQNYIGLFEKNGLFRMLFCLVDIYFPISFLSWSFCGKVLSVTQEDNKGQMHICLYTTSNYRWYLKQHLVFPRTNSLCTSTWAITSPHCVELHTVTKNEFIQYKYRFDFDVDHRNNLIAAIDGKTILVHGLKESVDLSPICTKKILLENPINILALHPSKDLAAALDSVNILYCYSVEGIDLNLMFQINLLNPVFPLNISHLFWKGDNPQILVETSQECFSVLHELNKSSLNLVKRYDVTLFSIEHIYAVDNTIIIHDAKYRTIYKMNENPKTTPNLPYPLQVIPLKYGGEIFCLMLTPEQEFYVEEELVCRGITSMIVHKDYLLLTDNSSLYTLKLTRHAIETLAMDGLSEFHIRPLNETANLICMVDNTANVVLLTPRGNLEIISCRSMEVRLIEQKLQQKDWSGAIKIMRLSRLNWNLLLDLNADRFYENLAAIVTECNSQNVLNSIVSEISDENCLNTVYRKAIEIIPYTPLHKKKTFLNKLTSYLDESGVFCEYLTTVLKICLDQNNLEKAMKYMSFLLASNSEEDLERIEHGLTLLKIHINADDLFKAALNIFDVELADFIAKRCQMNPLEVDPIINELAVLEELPRRIAIHLRYQNWEEAIGYMMRRENVDKEEVLNFIKQHDVSKRAYLESLKISKVPFHKDIVQLYVQELVSHKCHNEAAVILVQYCFYNEAVTQFKLALDYRKCEEYFPLTTFNDADKMKIFKEIAEKLVVMEKLSEAAFVYEDYLQDHMTAVKILAQGRFFVEALRIARKYSYYDLIDLLILPKMLSSLSTIMGKVEETDELFRKKLERLKKLRSLKKYNFDQIKKRSCYRDGSSTPASSASYSSRRLHILEKERATEFDSFFAQADAEVQSVISVGSHKSSRSSSSSSTITQKHIRKLEKQKQDTTEGSHYEDIALIRELHIMITLIFKFGPEVRELFLRLLEYSVIDLTGLKFQHKKLLDLQQMMKDEMRTIWSEDFKADSNAPYISENFNVIDEKFRAVPPEVVNPGFSWTLEMLKE
;
A
#
# COMPACT_ATOMS: atom_id res chain seq x y z
N MET A 1 -8.59 27.87 5.78
CA MET A 1 -7.35 28.65 6.01
C MET A 1 -6.65 29.06 4.72
N ASN A 2 -6.74 28.27 3.64
CA ASN A 2 -6.08 28.47 2.35
C ASN A 2 -6.25 29.89 1.81
N ASN A 3 -5.21 30.43 1.19
CA ASN A 3 -5.24 31.69 0.46
C ASN A 3 -5.87 31.47 -0.93
N LEU A 4 -6.55 32.49 -1.46
CA LEU A 4 -6.99 32.52 -2.85
C LEU A 4 -5.87 33.16 -3.66
N LYS A 5 -4.97 32.36 -4.26
CA LYS A 5 -3.88 32.90 -5.07
C LYS A 5 -4.34 33.15 -6.50
N PRO A 6 -4.10 34.36 -7.06
CA PRO A 6 -4.31 34.59 -8.49
C PRO A 6 -3.40 33.67 -9.32
N MET A 7 -3.99 33.03 -10.32
CA MET A 7 -3.29 32.26 -11.34
C MET A 7 -3.20 33.06 -12.64
N LYS A 8 -4.32 33.68 -13.03
CA LYS A 8 -4.41 34.39 -14.30
C LYS A 8 -5.25 35.62 -14.10
N ILE A 9 -4.72 36.74 -14.56
CA ILE A 9 -5.47 37.99 -14.61
C ILE A 9 -5.35 38.51 -16.03
N ARG A 10 -6.48 38.70 -16.69
CA ARG A 10 -6.52 39.24 -18.04
C ARG A 10 -7.44 40.45 -18.05
N SER A 11 -6.87 41.62 -18.33
CA SER A 11 -7.63 42.82 -18.67
C SER A 11 -7.68 42.96 -20.19
N LEU A 12 -8.86 43.33 -20.70
CA LEU A 12 -9.08 43.69 -22.08
C LEU A 12 -9.73 45.08 -22.12
N PRO A 13 -9.16 46.02 -22.89
CA PRO A 13 -9.73 47.35 -23.03
C PRO A 13 -10.99 47.22 -23.87
N VAL A 14 -12.04 47.90 -23.45
CA VAL A 14 -13.29 48.01 -24.19
C VAL A 14 -13.33 49.41 -24.76
N ASP A 15 -12.57 49.64 -25.83
CA ASP A 15 -12.42 50.96 -26.44
C ASP A 15 -13.79 51.49 -26.92
N ASP A 16 -14.18 52.67 -26.42
CA ASP A 16 -15.31 53.49 -26.88
C ASP A 16 -16.75 52.93 -26.69
N ILE A 17 -17.07 52.27 -25.57
CA ILE A 17 -18.48 52.17 -25.12
C ILE A 17 -18.96 53.52 -24.55
N LYS A 18 -19.20 54.50 -25.42
CA LYS A 18 -19.91 55.74 -25.08
C LYS A 18 -21.41 55.46 -24.95
N GLY A 19 -21.90 55.24 -23.73
CA GLY A 19 -23.32 55.02 -23.41
C GLY A 19 -23.53 54.40 -22.02
N GLN A 20 -24.76 54.45 -21.49
CA GLN A 20 -25.09 53.82 -20.21
C GLN A 20 -25.17 52.30 -20.40
N ILE A 21 -24.08 51.59 -20.04
CA ILE A 21 -23.99 50.13 -20.10
C ILE A 21 -24.80 49.53 -18.97
N ILE A 22 -25.79 48.70 -19.29
CA ILE A 22 -26.67 48.07 -18.29
C ILE A 22 -26.17 46.67 -17.89
N TYR A 23 -25.46 45.98 -18.80
CA TYR A 23 -25.00 44.61 -18.60
C TYR A 23 -23.83 44.30 -19.52
N VAL A 24 -22.90 43.46 -19.08
CA VAL A 24 -21.87 42.83 -19.93
C VAL A 24 -21.77 41.36 -19.56
N SER A 25 -21.72 40.49 -20.55
CA SER A 25 -21.37 39.08 -20.34
C SER A 25 -20.51 38.50 -21.43
N ILE A 26 -19.83 37.39 -21.11
CA ILE A 26 -19.00 36.69 -22.07
C ILE A 26 -19.44 35.26 -22.27
N GLY A 27 -19.70 34.97 -23.54
CA GLY A 27 -19.71 33.62 -24.07
C GLY A 27 -18.42 33.31 -24.79
N GLU A 28 -17.88 32.11 -24.57
CA GLU A 28 -16.95 31.52 -25.53
C GLU A 28 -17.79 30.79 -26.60
N VAL A 29 -18.05 31.49 -27.70
CA VAL A 29 -18.79 30.93 -28.84
C VAL A 29 -17.79 30.53 -29.90
N ALA A 30 -17.72 29.25 -30.25
CA ALA A 30 -16.85 28.76 -31.33
C ALA A 30 -15.37 29.26 -31.25
N LYS A 31 -14.82 29.42 -30.04
CA LYS A 31 -13.48 29.97 -29.71
C LYS A 31 -13.31 31.50 -29.85
N LYS A 32 -14.38 32.25 -30.09
CA LYS A 32 -14.38 33.73 -30.05
C LYS A 32 -14.77 34.22 -28.66
N LYS A 33 -14.12 35.28 -28.21
CA LYS A 33 -14.48 35.96 -26.96
C LYS A 33 -15.42 37.11 -27.27
N GLU A 34 -16.70 36.94 -26.96
CA GLU A 34 -17.71 37.95 -27.25
C GLU A 34 -18.19 38.61 -25.97
N VAL A 35 -18.28 39.94 -25.97
CA VAL A 35 -18.83 40.76 -24.87
C VAL A 35 -20.20 41.28 -25.30
N TYR A 36 -21.24 40.89 -24.55
CA TYR A 36 -22.62 41.29 -24.85
C TYR A 36 -23.08 42.41 -23.93
N TYR A 37 -23.45 43.57 -24.46
CA TYR A 37 -23.89 44.71 -23.67
C TYR A 37 -25.05 45.48 -24.26
N LEU A 38 -25.75 46.21 -23.38
CA LEU A 38 -26.85 47.08 -23.76
C LEU A 38 -26.37 48.53 -23.88
N LYS A 39 -26.53 49.14 -25.05
CA LYS A 39 -26.19 50.54 -25.36
C LYS A 39 -27.39 51.21 -26.03
N THR A 40 -27.95 52.25 -25.40
CA THR A 40 -29.05 53.07 -25.94
C THR A 40 -30.14 52.19 -26.60
N ASP A 41 -30.72 51.29 -25.80
CA ASP A 41 -31.80 50.35 -26.16
C ASP A 41 -31.43 49.22 -27.14
N ASN A 42 -30.15 49.08 -27.52
CA ASN A 42 -29.68 47.99 -28.37
C ASN A 42 -28.84 46.99 -27.57
N LEU A 43 -29.13 45.69 -27.73
CA LEU A 43 -28.23 44.62 -27.32
C LEU A 43 -27.15 44.46 -28.40
N ILE A 44 -25.90 44.65 -28.02
CA ILE A 44 -24.72 44.62 -28.87
C ILE A 44 -23.82 43.46 -28.43
N CYS A 45 -23.26 42.74 -29.39
CA CYS A 45 -22.15 41.82 -29.22
C CYS A 45 -20.88 42.48 -29.75
N LEU A 46 -19.86 42.59 -28.92
CA LEU A 46 -18.50 42.97 -29.32
C LEU A 46 -17.64 41.72 -29.36
N ASP A 47 -17.14 41.36 -30.53
CA ASP A 47 -16.08 40.36 -30.67
C ASP A 47 -14.77 41.00 -30.16
N LEU A 48 -14.25 40.52 -29.04
CA LEU A 48 -13.04 41.05 -28.40
C LEU A 48 -11.77 40.77 -29.21
N ASP A 49 -11.78 39.72 -30.03
CA ASP A 49 -10.63 39.35 -30.86
C ASP A 49 -10.63 40.16 -32.17
N ALA A 50 -11.80 40.39 -32.77
CA ALA A 50 -11.95 41.19 -34.00
C ALA A 50 -12.13 42.70 -33.76
N ARG A 51 -12.50 43.10 -32.54
CA ARG A 51 -12.95 44.47 -32.18
C ARG A 51 -14.11 44.99 -33.03
N GLU A 52 -15.04 44.11 -33.39
CA GLU A 52 -16.22 44.45 -34.19
C GLU A 52 -17.49 44.42 -33.32
N GLU A 53 -18.27 45.51 -33.34
CA GLU A 53 -19.59 45.58 -32.72
C GLU A 53 -20.67 45.06 -33.70
N THR A 54 -21.55 44.18 -33.21
CA THR A 54 -22.73 43.71 -33.94
C THR A 54 -23.98 43.92 -33.10
N VAL A 55 -25.00 44.57 -33.67
CA VAL A 55 -26.30 44.72 -32.99
C VAL A 55 -27.06 43.41 -33.11
N LEU A 56 -27.38 42.81 -31.96
CA LEU A 56 -28.14 41.56 -31.85
C LEU A 56 -29.65 41.79 -31.76
N SER A 57 -30.07 42.87 -31.10
CA SER A 57 -31.49 43.25 -30.96
C SER A 57 -31.60 44.75 -30.68
N SER A 58 -32.67 45.37 -31.17
CA SER A 58 -32.97 46.80 -30.97
C SER A 58 -34.26 47.01 -30.17
N GLU A 59 -34.47 48.23 -29.66
CA GLU A 59 -35.69 48.67 -28.94
C GLU A 59 -35.95 47.99 -27.57
N ILE A 60 -34.88 47.67 -26.85
CA ILE A 60 -34.95 47.08 -25.51
C ILE A 60 -34.96 48.19 -24.45
N ASN A 61 -36.17 48.55 -24.01
CA ASN A 61 -36.38 49.57 -22.97
C ASN A 61 -36.73 48.93 -21.62
N ASP A 62 -36.57 49.70 -20.53
CA ASP A 62 -36.95 49.31 -19.17
C ASP A 62 -36.34 47.97 -18.69
N VAL A 63 -35.04 47.78 -18.91
CA VAL A 63 -34.32 46.56 -18.54
C VAL A 63 -34.23 46.43 -17.02
N ILE A 64 -34.67 45.27 -16.51
CA ILE A 64 -34.58 44.88 -15.10
C ILE A 64 -33.28 44.13 -14.85
N ARG A 65 -32.97 43.15 -15.71
CA ARG A 65 -31.82 42.27 -15.58
C ARG A 65 -31.46 41.73 -16.95
N ALA A 66 -30.17 41.59 -17.22
CA ALA A 66 -29.70 40.79 -18.34
C ALA A 66 -28.67 39.79 -17.83
N GLU A 67 -28.64 38.59 -18.40
CA GLU A 67 -27.76 37.48 -18.03
C GLU A 67 -27.32 36.70 -19.27
N TYR A 68 -26.15 36.05 -19.24
CA TYR A 68 -25.71 35.11 -20.25
C TYR A 68 -25.89 33.70 -19.74
N MET A 69 -26.66 32.92 -20.48
CA MET A 69 -26.96 31.53 -20.22
C MET A 69 -25.80 30.67 -20.72
N SER A 70 -24.77 30.52 -19.90
CA SER A 70 -23.51 29.85 -20.30
C SER A 70 -23.69 28.40 -20.75
N THR A 71 -24.70 27.70 -20.21
CA THR A 71 -25.07 26.33 -20.60
C THR A 71 -25.74 26.25 -21.97
N HIS A 72 -26.45 27.30 -22.38
CA HIS A 72 -27.27 27.33 -23.61
C HIS A 72 -26.67 28.20 -24.72
N ASN A 73 -25.60 28.93 -24.42
CA ASN A 73 -24.98 29.93 -25.28
C ASN A 73 -25.98 30.99 -25.79
N LYS A 74 -26.73 31.59 -24.85
CA LYS A 74 -27.76 32.60 -25.14
C LYS A 74 -27.67 33.78 -24.18
N ILE A 75 -28.20 34.92 -24.57
CA ILE A 75 -28.36 36.10 -23.70
C ILE A 75 -29.82 36.27 -23.39
N THR A 76 -30.15 36.42 -22.11
CA THR A 76 -31.49 36.77 -21.66
C THR A 76 -31.50 38.21 -21.20
N VAL A 77 -32.47 38.99 -21.69
CA VAL A 77 -32.75 40.35 -21.26
C VAL A 77 -34.19 40.41 -20.78
N SER A 78 -34.36 40.70 -19.50
CA SER A 78 -35.65 40.85 -18.85
C SER A 78 -35.96 42.32 -18.70
N THR A 79 -37.10 42.73 -19.25
CA THR A 79 -37.65 44.10 -19.19
C THR A 79 -38.85 44.13 -18.25
N THR A 80 -39.42 45.31 -17.99
CA THR A 80 -40.63 45.43 -17.15
C THR A 80 -41.87 44.71 -17.70
N LYS A 81 -41.90 44.33 -18.98
CA LYS A 81 -43.05 43.66 -19.61
C LYS A 81 -42.72 42.37 -20.37
N SER A 82 -41.45 42.11 -20.66
CA SER A 82 -41.07 41.02 -21.55
C SER A 82 -39.73 40.39 -21.18
N ILE A 83 -39.56 39.13 -21.53
CA ILE A 83 -38.26 38.43 -21.49
C ILE A 83 -37.86 38.14 -22.93
N ILE A 84 -36.68 38.63 -23.29
CA ILE A 84 -36.04 38.45 -24.59
C ILE A 84 -34.88 37.47 -24.38
N ILE A 85 -34.78 36.45 -25.21
CA ILE A 85 -33.69 35.48 -25.21
C ILE A 85 -33.10 35.48 -26.61
N VAL A 86 -31.82 35.81 -26.75
CA VAL A 86 -31.12 35.88 -28.03
C VAL A 86 -30.08 34.78 -28.07
N ASP A 87 -30.12 33.97 -29.12
CA ASP A 87 -29.12 32.95 -29.40
C ASP A 87 -27.85 33.58 -29.97
N CYS A 88 -26.71 33.31 -29.35
CA CYS A 88 -25.48 34.00 -29.68
C CYS A 88 -24.90 33.57 -31.05
N GLU A 89 -25.16 32.33 -31.49
CA GLU A 89 -24.65 31.80 -32.75
C GLU A 89 -25.55 32.15 -33.93
N THR A 90 -26.83 31.84 -33.80
CA THR A 90 -27.80 32.01 -34.88
C THR A 90 -28.34 33.42 -34.98
N LYS A 91 -28.16 34.24 -33.93
CA LYS A 91 -28.79 35.55 -33.74
C LYS A 91 -30.32 35.50 -33.74
N ALA A 92 -30.91 34.31 -33.65
CA ALA A 92 -32.34 34.16 -33.48
C ALA A 92 -32.75 34.68 -32.10
N PHE A 93 -33.88 35.37 -32.01
CA PHE A 93 -34.40 35.82 -30.72
C PHE A 93 -35.81 35.29 -30.46
N TYR A 94 -36.05 34.92 -29.22
CA TYR A 94 -37.34 34.58 -28.65
C TYR A 94 -37.76 35.69 -27.70
N LYS A 95 -38.97 36.22 -27.86
CA LYS A 95 -39.54 37.23 -26.97
C LYS A 95 -40.85 36.73 -26.39
N ARG A 96 -40.99 36.80 -25.07
CA ARG A 96 -42.23 36.53 -24.35
C ARG A 96 -42.70 37.78 -23.62
N ASP A 97 -43.87 38.26 -23.99
CA ASP A 97 -44.55 39.36 -23.30
C ASP A 97 -45.43 38.84 -22.15
N PHE A 98 -45.59 39.67 -21.11
CA PHE A 98 -46.40 39.40 -19.94
C PHE A 98 -47.37 40.54 -19.68
N ASP A 99 -48.62 40.19 -19.36
CA ASP A 99 -49.67 41.18 -19.07
C ASP A 99 -49.39 41.99 -17.80
N LYS A 100 -48.72 41.37 -16.84
CA LYS A 100 -48.34 41.98 -15.56
C LYS A 100 -46.91 42.47 -15.62
N LYS A 101 -46.65 43.62 -14.98
CA LYS A 101 -45.30 44.16 -14.87
C LYS A 101 -44.39 43.23 -14.08
N ILE A 102 -43.25 42.88 -14.64
CA ILE A 102 -42.17 42.16 -13.98
C ILE A 102 -41.51 43.11 -12.98
N LYS A 103 -41.32 42.66 -11.73
CA LYS A 103 -40.58 43.39 -10.69
C LYS A 103 -39.19 42.82 -10.47
N GLN A 104 -39.06 41.49 -10.51
CA GLN A 104 -37.79 40.81 -10.32
C GLN A 104 -37.75 39.48 -11.06
N VAL A 105 -36.58 39.11 -11.54
CA VAL A 105 -36.30 37.82 -12.18
C VAL A 105 -35.05 37.18 -11.56
N GLY A 106 -35.03 35.85 -11.55
CA GLY A 106 -33.85 35.07 -11.19
C GLY A 106 -33.83 33.76 -11.94
N TRP A 107 -32.76 33.53 -12.69
CA TRP A 107 -32.47 32.23 -13.30
C TRP A 107 -31.79 31.31 -12.29
N ASN A 108 -32.03 30.00 -12.41
CA ASN A 108 -31.24 28.99 -11.73
C ASN A 108 -29.84 28.87 -12.36
N ASN A 109 -28.91 28.20 -11.68
CA ASN A 109 -27.51 28.12 -12.11
C ASN A 109 -27.30 27.41 -13.46
N THR A 110 -28.23 26.54 -13.88
CA THR A 110 -28.17 25.84 -15.17
C THR A 110 -28.97 26.54 -16.28
N TYR A 111 -29.66 27.63 -15.95
CA TYR A 111 -30.54 28.38 -16.85
C TYR A 111 -31.71 27.57 -17.43
N ASP A 112 -32.15 26.53 -16.72
CA ASP A 112 -33.31 25.70 -17.09
C ASP A 112 -34.61 26.19 -16.45
N TYR A 113 -34.52 26.89 -15.32
CA TYR A 113 -35.65 27.44 -14.58
C TYR A 113 -35.50 28.93 -14.36
N LEU A 114 -36.61 29.65 -14.54
CA LEU A 114 -36.72 31.08 -14.31
C LEU A 114 -37.84 31.36 -13.31
N ALA A 115 -37.53 32.06 -12.23
CA ALA A 115 -38.52 32.58 -11.29
C ALA A 115 -38.76 34.06 -11.57
N ILE A 116 -40.02 34.46 -11.60
CA ILE A 116 -40.46 35.83 -11.85
C ILE A 116 -41.38 36.28 -10.72
N VAL A 117 -41.08 37.44 -10.12
CA VAL A 117 -41.99 38.17 -9.24
C VAL A 117 -42.62 39.29 -10.03
N PHE A 118 -43.94 39.24 -10.17
CA PHE A 118 -44.74 40.29 -10.81
C PHE A 118 -45.25 41.31 -9.79
N GLU A 119 -45.74 42.43 -10.31
CA GLU A 119 -46.47 43.43 -9.53
C GLU A 119 -47.66 42.81 -8.77
N GLY A 120 -47.86 43.24 -7.53
CA GLY A 120 -48.84 42.64 -6.60
C GLY A 120 -48.34 41.39 -5.86
N GLY A 121 -47.07 41.01 -6.02
CA GLY A 121 -46.46 39.89 -5.28
C GLY A 121 -46.83 38.50 -5.82
N ILE A 122 -47.28 38.43 -7.07
CA ILE A 122 -47.50 37.17 -7.77
C ILE A 122 -46.14 36.58 -8.15
N LEU A 123 -45.97 35.29 -7.87
CA LEU A 123 -44.74 34.56 -8.13
C LEU A 123 -45.04 33.46 -9.15
N SER A 124 -44.29 33.41 -10.25
CA SER A 124 -44.42 32.34 -11.24
C SER A 124 -43.06 31.77 -11.60
N THR A 125 -43.00 30.47 -11.88
CA THR A 125 -41.82 29.78 -12.38
C THR A 125 -42.05 29.28 -13.80
N PHE A 126 -41.00 29.37 -14.62
CA PHE A 126 -40.98 28.91 -15.99
C PHE A 126 -39.82 27.94 -16.19
N VAL A 127 -40.03 26.92 -17.02
CA VAL A 127 -38.96 26.08 -17.56
C VAL A 127 -38.60 26.56 -18.95
N PHE A 128 -37.30 26.63 -19.22
CA PHE A 128 -36.78 26.84 -20.56
C PHE A 128 -36.64 25.47 -21.24
N ASP A 129 -37.58 25.17 -22.14
CA ASP A 129 -37.70 23.87 -22.82
C ASP A 129 -36.69 23.73 -23.97
N VAL A 130 -36.46 22.52 -24.47
CA VAL A 130 -35.59 22.23 -25.64
C VAL A 130 -36.01 22.95 -26.92
N ARG A 131 -37.23 23.47 -26.98
CA ARG A 131 -37.72 24.33 -28.08
C ARG A 131 -37.29 25.80 -27.93
N PHE A 132 -36.50 26.13 -26.91
CA PHE A 132 -36.06 27.49 -26.57
C PHE A 132 -37.21 28.44 -26.26
N GLU A 133 -38.28 27.90 -25.67
CA GLU A 133 -39.45 28.65 -25.23
C GLU A 133 -39.58 28.56 -23.70
N LEU A 134 -40.10 29.62 -23.09
CA LEU A 134 -40.47 29.58 -21.68
C LEU A 134 -41.82 28.87 -21.56
N MET A 135 -41.94 27.95 -20.61
CA MET A 135 -43.20 27.23 -20.32
C MET A 135 -43.54 27.39 -18.84
N LEU A 136 -44.76 27.84 -18.54
CA LEU A 136 -45.20 28.05 -17.16
C LEU A 136 -45.23 26.71 -16.41
N GLN A 137 -44.63 26.67 -15.22
CA GLN A 137 -44.58 25.48 -14.36
C GLN A 137 -45.42 25.64 -13.10
N GLY A 138 -45.27 26.76 -12.42
CA GLY A 138 -45.94 27.04 -11.15
C GLY A 138 -46.35 28.49 -11.04
N GLU A 139 -47.42 28.73 -10.30
CA GLU A 139 -47.85 30.06 -9.88
C GLU A 139 -48.21 30.04 -8.40
N GLY A 140 -47.90 31.13 -7.72
CA GLY A 140 -48.16 31.33 -6.30
C GLY A 140 -48.08 32.80 -5.93
N SER A 141 -47.94 33.06 -4.64
CA SER A 141 -47.81 34.41 -4.10
C SER A 141 -46.68 34.45 -3.09
N ILE A 142 -45.89 35.52 -3.12
CA ILE A 142 -44.87 35.76 -2.09
C ILE A 142 -45.50 35.94 -0.70
N PHE A 143 -46.79 36.32 -0.64
CA PHE A 143 -47.55 36.50 0.60
C PHE A 143 -48.29 35.23 1.06
N ALA A 144 -48.21 34.13 0.32
CA ALA A 144 -48.89 32.88 0.68
C ALA A 144 -48.46 32.37 2.06
N THR A 145 -49.42 31.86 2.84
CA THR A 145 -49.16 31.24 4.14
C THR A 145 -48.37 29.94 3.96
N ILE A 146 -47.44 29.68 4.88
CA ILE A 146 -46.69 28.43 4.89
C ILE A 146 -47.62 27.36 5.48
N PRO A 147 -47.78 26.19 4.83
CA PRO A 147 -48.53 25.09 5.42
C PRO A 147 -47.91 24.72 6.77
N GLN A 148 -48.72 24.51 7.81
CA GLN A 148 -48.20 23.99 9.09
C GLN A 148 -47.56 22.62 8.82
N THR A 149 -46.24 22.57 8.75
CA THR A 149 -45.49 21.33 8.79
C THR A 149 -45.57 20.81 10.22
N GLU A 150 -46.14 19.62 10.41
CA GLU A 150 -45.94 18.80 11.61
C GLU A 150 -44.45 18.44 11.72
N GLY A 151 -43.65 19.37 12.23
CA GLY A 151 -42.27 19.12 12.60
C GLY A 151 -42.26 18.30 13.88
N ILE A 152 -41.74 17.07 13.81
CA ILE A 152 -41.31 16.31 14.99
C ILE A 152 -40.43 17.25 15.80
N GLY A 153 -40.85 17.60 17.02
CA GLY A 153 -40.42 18.76 17.82
C GLY A 153 -38.95 18.78 18.28
N TRP A 154 -37.98 18.48 17.43
CA TRP A 154 -36.56 18.65 17.71
C TRP A 154 -36.25 20.14 17.92
N GLY A 155 -35.98 20.53 19.17
CA GLY A 155 -35.65 21.91 19.57
C GLY A 155 -36.75 22.66 20.31
N SER A 156 -37.91 22.05 20.59
CA SER A 156 -38.88 22.60 21.56
C SER A 156 -38.36 22.46 22.98
N SER A 157 -38.83 23.31 23.92
CA SER A 157 -38.51 23.23 25.35
C SER A 157 -38.87 21.89 26.00
N SER A 158 -39.66 21.05 25.30
CA SER A 158 -40.03 19.68 25.67
C SER A 158 -39.06 18.60 25.17
N THR A 159 -37.97 18.94 24.48
CA THR A 159 -36.97 17.96 23.97
C THR A 159 -35.59 18.11 24.61
N GLN A 160 -34.92 16.97 24.80
CA GLN A 160 -33.66 16.83 25.56
C GLN A 160 -32.42 17.43 24.86
N PHE A 161 -32.50 17.68 23.54
CA PHE A 161 -31.45 18.35 22.78
C PHE A 161 -31.82 19.82 22.56
N GLN A 162 -31.51 20.66 23.55
CA GLN A 162 -31.51 22.11 23.36
C GLN A 162 -30.25 22.47 22.58
N GLY A 163 -30.43 23.05 21.37
CA GLY A 163 -29.33 23.69 20.64
C GLY A 163 -28.71 24.83 21.45
N PRO A 164 -27.60 25.44 20.98
CA PRO A 164 -26.91 26.49 21.72
C PRO A 164 -27.87 27.61 22.11
N VAL A 165 -27.68 28.11 23.33
CA VAL A 165 -28.48 29.15 24.00
C VAL A 165 -28.81 30.26 23.00
N LYS A 166 -30.12 30.55 22.88
CA LYS A 166 -30.60 31.67 22.09
C LYS A 166 -30.15 32.95 22.79
N ASP A 167 -29.18 33.68 22.24
CA ASP A 167 -28.86 35.02 22.72
C ASP A 167 -30.10 35.91 22.57
N ASP A 168 -30.72 36.28 23.69
CA ASP A 168 -31.91 37.13 23.73
C ASP A 168 -31.64 38.52 23.11
N GLU A 169 -30.37 38.95 23.00
CA GLU A 169 -29.95 40.19 22.36
C GLU A 169 -30.24 40.24 20.83
N LEU A 170 -30.14 39.10 20.14
CA LEU A 170 -30.36 39.00 18.68
C LEU A 170 -31.85 38.93 18.29
N GLN A 171 -32.75 38.66 19.24
CA GLN A 171 -34.19 38.45 19.00
C GLN A 171 -35.04 39.73 18.92
N SER A 172 -34.46 40.91 19.13
CA SER A 172 -35.20 42.17 18.99
C SER A 172 -35.69 42.35 17.54
N ILE A 173 -36.99 42.11 17.32
CA ILE A 173 -37.68 42.43 16.06
C ILE A 173 -37.58 43.94 15.87
N GLY A 174 -36.89 44.38 14.81
CA GLY A 174 -36.87 45.79 14.42
C GLY A 174 -38.23 46.16 13.83
N GLN A 175 -38.87 47.19 14.38
CA GLN A 175 -40.13 47.73 13.81
C GLN A 175 -39.91 48.57 12.54
N HIS A 176 -38.65 48.83 12.17
CA HIS A 176 -38.30 49.70 11.05
C HIS A 176 -37.30 49.01 10.11
N LEU A 177 -37.43 49.30 8.82
CA LEU A 177 -36.46 48.91 7.79
C LEU A 177 -35.09 49.54 8.07
N PRO A 178 -33.99 48.84 7.78
CA PRO A 178 -32.68 49.47 7.76
C PRO A 178 -32.72 50.66 6.79
N PRO A 179 -32.11 51.82 7.14
CA PRO A 179 -32.13 53.01 6.30
C PRO A 179 -31.44 52.82 4.93
N ILE A 180 -30.77 51.69 4.77
CA ILE A 180 -29.95 51.31 3.62
C ILE A 180 -30.65 50.31 2.68
N ASP A 181 -31.91 49.91 2.96
CA ASP A 181 -32.66 48.98 2.11
C ASP A 181 -33.07 49.63 0.77
N ASP A 182 -32.89 48.90 -0.31
CA ASP A 182 -33.17 49.36 -1.69
C ASP A 182 -34.63 49.15 -2.11
N LEU A 183 -35.46 48.58 -1.24
CA LEU A 183 -36.86 48.22 -1.42
C LEU A 183 -37.14 47.19 -2.52
N LYS A 184 -36.09 46.63 -3.15
CA LYS A 184 -36.22 45.70 -4.28
C LYS A 184 -36.29 44.26 -3.80
N SER A 185 -37.14 43.44 -4.42
CA SER A 185 -37.12 42.01 -4.19
C SER A 185 -35.89 41.37 -4.83
N VAL A 186 -35.37 40.31 -4.21
CA VAL A 186 -34.20 39.58 -4.72
C VAL A 186 -34.52 38.09 -4.72
N ILE A 187 -34.16 37.40 -5.79
CA ILE A 187 -34.37 35.97 -5.99
C ILE A 187 -33.00 35.30 -6.06
N SER A 188 -32.83 34.18 -5.35
CA SER A 188 -31.64 33.34 -5.45
C SER A 188 -32.00 31.86 -5.40
N TRP A 189 -31.43 31.07 -6.31
CA TRP A 189 -31.73 29.65 -6.45
C TRP A 189 -30.76 28.77 -5.68
N ARG A 190 -31.26 27.64 -5.17
CA ARG A 190 -30.42 26.53 -4.72
C ARG A 190 -29.75 25.88 -5.94
N GLY A 191 -28.52 25.38 -5.80
CA GLY A 191 -27.75 24.90 -6.95
C GLY A 191 -28.33 23.65 -7.65
N ASN A 192 -29.16 22.86 -6.97
CA ASN A 192 -29.87 21.74 -7.59
C ASN A 192 -31.23 22.15 -8.22
N SER A 193 -31.58 23.44 -8.16
CA SER A 193 -32.77 24.02 -8.80
C SER A 193 -34.13 23.57 -8.27
N ASP A 194 -34.18 22.76 -7.20
CA ASP A 194 -35.45 22.31 -6.63
C ASP A 194 -36.19 23.42 -5.87
N GLU A 195 -35.43 24.38 -5.35
CA GLU A 195 -35.87 25.40 -4.40
C GLU A 195 -35.20 26.75 -4.68
N PHE A 196 -35.89 27.84 -4.35
CA PHE A 196 -35.35 29.19 -4.42
C PHE A 196 -35.86 30.05 -3.27
N VAL A 197 -35.10 31.09 -2.96
CA VAL A 197 -35.44 32.07 -1.93
C VAL A 197 -35.83 33.38 -2.58
N VAL A 198 -36.90 34.00 -2.07
CA VAL A 198 -37.32 35.35 -2.42
C VAL A 198 -37.21 36.21 -1.17
N SER A 199 -36.35 37.22 -1.22
CA SER A 199 -36.30 38.31 -0.25
C SER A 199 -37.25 39.41 -0.70
N TYR A 200 -38.15 39.87 0.17
CA TYR A 200 -39.19 40.84 -0.16
C TYR A 200 -39.61 41.68 1.07
N LEU A 201 -40.37 42.75 0.80
CA LEU A 201 -40.97 43.59 1.82
C LEU A 201 -42.40 43.11 2.15
N ASN A 202 -42.70 42.98 3.44
CA ASN A 202 -44.03 42.70 3.94
C ASN A 202 -44.37 43.69 5.05
N GLU A 203 -45.44 44.47 4.87
CA GLU A 203 -45.90 45.45 5.87
C GLU A 203 -44.80 46.38 6.39
N GLY A 204 -43.87 46.79 5.51
CA GLY A 204 -42.76 47.69 5.88
C GLY A 204 -41.61 47.00 6.61
N VAL A 205 -41.52 45.66 6.55
CA VAL A 205 -40.41 44.89 7.14
C VAL A 205 -39.82 43.90 6.13
N ARG A 206 -38.49 43.80 6.11
CA ARG A 206 -37.77 42.87 5.24
C ARG A 206 -37.78 41.46 5.81
N GLN A 207 -38.16 40.50 4.97
CA GLN A 207 -38.08 39.07 5.25
C GLN A 207 -37.79 38.28 3.97
N PHE A 208 -37.46 37.00 4.09
CA PHE A 208 -37.39 36.10 2.94
C PHE A 208 -38.23 34.85 3.15
N LYS A 209 -38.67 34.26 2.04
CA LYS A 209 -39.41 33.01 2.01
C LYS A 209 -38.82 32.07 0.97
N ILE A 210 -38.82 30.79 1.29
CA ILE A 210 -38.29 29.71 0.47
C ILE A 210 -39.46 29.01 -0.22
N PHE A 211 -39.32 28.79 -1.51
CA PHE A 211 -40.31 28.15 -2.36
C PHE A 211 -39.69 26.94 -3.05
N ASP A 212 -40.51 25.93 -3.36
CA ASP A 212 -40.13 24.95 -4.37
C ASP A 212 -40.30 25.52 -5.80
N HIS A 213 -39.79 24.78 -6.79
CA HIS A 213 -39.93 25.10 -8.21
C HIS A 213 -41.39 25.25 -8.69
N LEU A 214 -42.40 24.85 -7.91
CA LEU A 214 -43.83 25.03 -8.21
C LEU A 214 -44.44 26.25 -7.50
N CYS A 215 -43.61 27.14 -6.94
CA CYS A 215 -44.02 28.33 -6.20
C CYS A 215 -44.79 28.03 -4.89
N LYS A 216 -44.64 26.84 -4.30
CA LYS A 216 -45.24 26.51 -3.00
C LYS A 216 -44.31 26.95 -1.86
N PRO A 217 -44.81 27.74 -0.89
CA PRO A 217 -44.00 28.22 0.23
C PRO A 217 -43.65 27.07 1.19
N LYS A 218 -42.37 26.94 1.55
CA LYS A 218 -41.86 25.91 2.46
C LYS A 218 -41.43 26.44 3.82
N ALA A 219 -40.76 27.58 3.84
CA ALA A 219 -40.19 28.15 5.05
C ALA A 219 -40.02 29.67 4.92
N LYS A 220 -39.96 30.39 6.04
CA LYS A 220 -39.69 31.84 6.10
C LYS A 220 -38.60 32.13 7.12
N SER A 221 -37.98 33.29 6.99
CA SER A 221 -37.09 33.83 8.02
C SER A 221 -37.89 34.23 9.26
N ASP A 222 -37.59 33.62 10.42
CA ASP A 222 -38.28 33.89 11.69
C ASP A 222 -37.46 34.77 12.67
N LEU A 223 -36.16 34.96 12.43
CA LEU A 223 -35.23 35.74 13.27
C LEU A 223 -34.64 36.92 12.49
N LEU A 224 -34.25 38.00 13.20
CA LEU A 224 -33.63 39.22 12.63
C LEU A 224 -34.51 39.99 11.62
N ILE A 225 -35.83 39.79 11.73
CA ILE A 225 -36.86 40.53 10.99
C ILE A 225 -36.71 42.04 11.28
N GLY A 226 -36.59 42.85 10.23
CA GLY A 226 -36.35 44.30 10.32
C GLY A 226 -34.88 44.72 10.41
N LYS A 227 -33.94 43.77 10.51
CA LYS A 227 -32.48 44.06 10.48
C LYS A 227 -31.83 43.64 9.16
N MET A 228 -32.48 42.76 8.39
CA MET A 228 -32.05 42.39 7.03
C MET A 228 -32.37 43.50 6.03
N TYR A 229 -31.57 43.56 4.96
CA TYR A 229 -31.88 44.37 3.79
C TYR A 229 -31.68 43.58 2.47
N GLY A 230 -31.96 44.22 1.34
CA GLY A 230 -32.01 43.66 -0.02
C GLY A 230 -31.17 42.40 -0.35
N PRO A 231 -29.83 42.45 -0.28
CA PRO A 231 -28.95 41.41 -0.81
C PRO A 231 -29.10 40.04 -0.12
N ILE A 232 -29.31 39.00 -0.94
CA ILE A 232 -29.42 37.61 -0.50
C ILE A 232 -28.82 36.67 -1.55
N ALA A 233 -28.13 35.61 -1.11
CA ALA A 233 -27.55 34.61 -1.99
C ALA A 233 -27.58 33.21 -1.37
N TRP A 234 -28.21 32.26 -2.07
CA TRP A 234 -28.20 30.86 -1.68
C TRP A 234 -26.89 30.21 -2.13
N LYS A 235 -26.22 29.50 -1.21
CA LYS A 235 -25.02 28.72 -1.54
C LYS A 235 -25.37 27.57 -2.52
N PRO A 236 -24.72 27.48 -3.70
CA PRO A 236 -25.04 26.48 -4.72
C PRO A 236 -24.98 25.03 -4.20
N GLN A 237 -23.91 24.69 -3.47
CA GLN A 237 -23.74 23.38 -2.83
C GLN A 237 -23.95 23.49 -1.32
N GLY A 238 -25.05 22.92 -0.82
CA GLY A 238 -25.40 22.89 0.61
C GLY A 238 -26.79 23.46 0.92
N ASN A 239 -27.02 23.77 2.20
CA ASN A 239 -28.31 24.22 2.73
C ASN A 239 -28.25 25.61 3.36
N VAL A 240 -27.29 26.45 2.93
CA VAL A 240 -27.01 27.74 3.56
C VAL A 240 -27.42 28.90 2.64
N ILE A 241 -28.13 29.87 3.21
CA ILE A 241 -28.53 31.13 2.58
C ILE A 241 -27.80 32.26 3.30
N ALA A 242 -27.08 33.09 2.55
CA ALA A 242 -26.44 34.29 3.07
C ALA A 242 -27.34 35.51 2.82
N ALA A 243 -27.62 36.29 3.86
CA ALA A 243 -28.39 37.53 3.76
C ALA A 243 -27.60 38.68 4.40
N ALA A 244 -27.70 39.86 3.80
CA ALA A 244 -27.11 41.07 4.34
C ALA A 244 -27.92 41.58 5.55
N ILE A 245 -27.23 41.90 6.63
CA ILE A 245 -27.82 42.35 7.90
C ILE A 245 -27.14 43.63 8.35
N PHE A 246 -27.94 44.57 8.83
CA PHE A 246 -27.49 45.82 9.42
C PHE A 246 -27.84 45.83 10.91
N LEU A 247 -26.80 45.83 11.76
CA LEU A 247 -26.89 45.80 13.22
C LEU A 247 -25.91 46.83 13.78
N ASP A 248 -26.34 47.64 14.75
CA ASP A 248 -25.48 48.58 15.48
C ASP A 248 -24.58 49.45 14.60
N GLN A 249 -25.13 49.98 13.50
CA GLN A 249 -24.43 50.79 12.49
C GLN A 249 -23.31 50.05 11.72
N GLN A 250 -23.33 48.72 11.71
CA GLN A 250 -22.36 47.88 11.00
C GLN A 250 -23.04 46.85 10.10
N ASN A 251 -22.30 46.42 9.06
CA ASN A 251 -22.75 45.39 8.12
C ASN A 251 -22.27 44.01 8.55
N TYR A 252 -23.19 43.05 8.49
CA TYR A 252 -22.95 41.66 8.78
C TYR A 252 -23.56 40.78 7.70
N ILE A 253 -23.11 39.53 7.64
CA ILE A 253 -23.76 38.48 6.87
C ILE A 253 -24.39 37.48 7.84
N GLY A 254 -25.71 37.32 7.74
CA GLY A 254 -26.44 36.26 8.42
C GLY A 254 -26.51 35.02 7.55
N LEU A 255 -26.23 33.87 8.14
CA LEU A 255 -26.37 32.56 7.50
C LEU A 255 -27.60 31.84 8.04
N PHE A 256 -28.47 31.42 7.13
CA PHE A 256 -29.72 30.72 7.41
C PHE A 256 -29.73 29.33 6.77
N GLU A 257 -30.45 28.40 7.37
CA GLU A 257 -30.74 27.09 6.80
C GLU A 257 -31.91 27.12 5.80
N LYS A 258 -32.05 26.05 5.02
CA LYS A 258 -33.19 25.85 4.10
C LYS A 258 -34.58 25.81 4.79
N ASN A 259 -34.64 25.63 6.11
CA ASN A 259 -35.86 25.69 6.90
C ASN A 259 -36.15 27.12 7.42
N GLY A 260 -35.35 28.13 7.03
CA GLY A 260 -35.49 29.51 7.47
C GLY A 260 -34.89 29.81 8.85
N LEU A 261 -34.33 28.81 9.53
CA LEU A 261 -33.68 29.00 10.84
C LEU A 261 -32.32 29.66 10.68
N PHE A 262 -32.02 30.59 11.58
CA PHE A 262 -30.73 31.28 11.66
C PHE A 262 -29.66 30.37 12.27
N ARG A 263 -28.45 30.37 11.69
CA ARG A 263 -27.29 29.61 12.20
C ARG A 263 -26.23 30.48 12.85
N MET A 264 -25.78 31.52 12.13
CA MET A 264 -24.72 32.40 12.62
C MET A 264 -24.72 33.74 11.90
N LEU A 265 -24.02 34.68 12.52
CA LEU A 265 -23.67 35.98 11.99
C LEU A 265 -22.14 36.07 11.89
N PHE A 266 -21.61 36.69 10.84
CA PHE A 266 -20.21 37.13 10.86
C PHE A 266 -20.09 38.58 10.42
N CYS A 267 -19.19 39.30 11.09
CA CYS A 267 -18.88 40.70 10.80
C CYS A 267 -18.00 40.79 9.56
N LEU A 268 -18.28 41.78 8.72
CA LEU A 268 -17.46 42.07 7.56
C LEU A 268 -16.32 43.01 7.96
N VAL A 269 -15.10 42.46 8.01
CA VAL A 269 -13.89 43.23 8.33
C VAL A 269 -13.63 44.26 7.22
N ASP A 270 -13.44 45.52 7.60
CA ASP A 270 -13.16 46.67 6.70
C ASP A 270 -14.27 47.00 5.67
N ILE A 271 -15.52 46.55 5.91
CA ILE A 271 -16.70 46.87 5.09
C ILE A 271 -17.62 47.78 5.90
N TYR A 272 -17.56 49.07 5.60
CA TYR A 272 -18.29 50.11 6.32
C TYR A 272 -19.55 50.60 5.59
N PHE A 273 -19.76 50.17 4.34
CA PHE A 273 -20.83 50.68 3.49
C PHE A 273 -21.88 49.61 3.16
N PRO A 274 -23.11 50.01 2.80
CA PRO A 274 -24.16 49.08 2.43
C PRO A 274 -23.73 48.12 1.32
N ILE A 275 -24.06 46.86 1.50
CA ILE A 275 -23.80 45.81 0.52
C ILE A 275 -24.77 46.00 -0.64
N SER A 276 -24.24 46.09 -1.85
CA SER A 276 -25.05 46.20 -3.06
C SER A 276 -25.41 44.83 -3.63
N PHE A 277 -24.49 43.86 -3.55
CA PHE A 277 -24.68 42.54 -4.15
C PHE A 277 -23.94 41.43 -3.39
N LEU A 278 -24.59 40.27 -3.30
CA LEU A 278 -24.03 39.02 -2.77
C LEU A 278 -24.07 37.94 -3.85
N SER A 279 -22.98 37.20 -3.99
CA SER A 279 -22.94 36.06 -4.91
C SER A 279 -21.97 34.99 -4.43
N TRP A 280 -22.30 33.73 -4.71
CA TRP A 280 -21.44 32.60 -4.41
C TRP A 280 -20.73 32.15 -5.68
N SER A 281 -19.45 31.80 -5.53
CA SER A 281 -18.75 30.97 -6.52
C SER A 281 -19.53 29.68 -6.81
N PHE A 282 -19.36 29.14 -8.02
CA PHE A 282 -20.07 27.93 -8.47
C PHE A 282 -19.90 26.74 -7.51
N CYS A 283 -18.70 26.54 -6.97
CA CYS A 283 -18.40 25.49 -5.99
C CYS A 283 -18.84 25.81 -4.54
N GLY A 284 -19.40 27.01 -4.28
CA GLY A 284 -19.87 27.44 -2.97
C GLY A 284 -18.77 27.64 -1.91
N LYS A 285 -17.49 27.73 -2.31
CA LYS A 285 -16.35 27.90 -1.39
C LYS A 285 -16.02 29.37 -1.11
N VAL A 286 -16.33 30.25 -2.07
CA VAL A 286 -16.10 31.70 -1.99
C VAL A 286 -17.44 32.44 -2.06
N LEU A 287 -17.65 33.37 -1.12
CA LEU A 287 -18.74 34.35 -1.13
C LEU A 287 -18.14 35.72 -1.51
N SER A 288 -18.63 36.31 -2.60
CA SER A 288 -18.30 37.68 -2.97
C SER A 288 -19.30 38.66 -2.37
N VAL A 289 -18.78 39.71 -1.73
CA VAL A 289 -19.55 40.83 -1.18
C VAL A 289 -19.17 42.08 -1.94
N THR A 290 -20.15 42.73 -2.58
CA THR A 290 -19.94 43.98 -3.33
C THR A 290 -20.53 45.15 -2.56
N GLN A 291 -19.82 46.28 -2.49
CA GLN A 291 -20.27 47.51 -1.84
C GLN A 291 -19.81 48.75 -2.64
N GLU A 292 -20.46 49.89 -2.40
CA GLU A 292 -20.05 51.20 -2.91
C GLU A 292 -19.64 52.10 -1.72
N ASP A 293 -18.46 52.71 -1.78
CA ASP A 293 -17.99 53.61 -0.73
C ASP A 293 -18.53 55.05 -0.86
N ASN A 294 -18.31 55.87 0.16
CA ASN A 294 -18.71 57.29 0.15
C ASN A 294 -18.03 58.13 -0.95
N LYS A 295 -16.95 57.63 -1.57
CA LYS A 295 -16.23 58.29 -2.67
C LYS A 295 -16.75 57.83 -4.04
N GLY A 296 -17.71 56.90 -4.09
CA GLY A 296 -18.24 56.29 -5.31
C GLY A 296 -17.30 55.25 -5.93
N GLN A 297 -16.40 54.67 -5.14
CA GLN A 297 -15.58 53.51 -5.51
C GLN A 297 -16.35 52.23 -5.21
N MET A 298 -16.25 51.26 -6.12
CA MET A 298 -16.88 49.95 -5.95
C MET A 298 -15.85 48.99 -5.38
N HIS A 299 -16.23 48.19 -4.40
CA HIS A 299 -15.35 47.20 -3.77
C HIS A 299 -15.95 45.80 -3.93
N ILE A 300 -15.12 44.82 -4.30
CA ILE A 300 -15.47 43.40 -4.22
C ILE A 300 -14.55 42.73 -3.19
N CYS A 301 -15.15 42.17 -2.15
CA CYS A 301 -14.48 41.40 -1.11
C CYS A 301 -14.78 39.91 -1.29
N LEU A 302 -13.74 39.08 -1.36
CA LEU A 302 -13.88 37.63 -1.51
C LEU A 302 -13.63 36.93 -0.17
N TYR A 303 -14.67 36.33 0.38
CA TYR A 303 -14.65 35.63 1.65
C TYR A 303 -14.63 34.11 1.48
N THR A 304 -13.83 33.45 2.29
CA THR A 304 -13.81 31.98 2.42
C THR A 304 -14.10 31.57 3.84
N THR A 305 -14.55 30.32 4.05
CA THR A 305 -14.84 29.80 5.39
C THR A 305 -14.08 28.51 5.68
N SER A 306 -13.66 28.35 6.95
CA SER A 306 -12.95 27.17 7.47
C SER A 306 -13.25 27.08 8.96
N ASN A 307 -13.65 25.90 9.47
CA ASN A 307 -14.05 25.73 10.88
C ASN A 307 -15.07 26.79 11.35
N TYR A 308 -16.05 27.12 10.50
CA TYR A 308 -17.07 28.16 10.71
C TYR A 308 -16.56 29.60 10.92
N ARG A 309 -15.25 29.84 10.79
CA ARG A 309 -14.68 31.18 10.75
C ARG A 309 -14.56 31.65 9.31
N TRP A 310 -14.86 32.93 9.09
CA TRP A 310 -14.79 33.60 7.80
C TRP A 310 -13.51 34.43 7.69
N TYR A 311 -12.89 34.38 6.51
CA TYR A 311 -11.62 35.02 6.21
C TYR A 311 -11.75 35.86 4.95
N LEU A 312 -11.37 37.13 5.02
CA LEU A 312 -11.27 38.00 3.84
C LEU A 312 -9.97 37.65 3.10
N LYS A 313 -10.08 37.14 1.88
CA LYS A 313 -8.94 36.63 1.10
C LYS A 313 -8.50 37.53 -0.04
N GLN A 314 -9.42 38.31 -0.60
CA GLN A 314 -9.14 39.28 -1.65
C GLN A 314 -10.00 40.52 -1.46
N HIS A 315 -9.43 41.68 -1.76
CA HIS A 315 -10.11 42.96 -1.77
C HIS A 315 -9.77 43.69 -3.08
N LEU A 316 -10.77 43.85 -3.94
CA LEU A 316 -10.64 44.49 -5.25
C LEU A 316 -11.31 45.87 -5.19
N VAL A 317 -10.55 46.93 -5.46
CA VAL A 317 -11.00 48.33 -5.37
C VAL A 317 -11.10 48.96 -6.75
N PHE A 318 -12.32 49.20 -7.22
CA PHE A 318 -12.61 49.79 -8.53
C PHE A 318 -12.84 51.30 -8.39
N PRO A 319 -12.00 52.14 -9.02
CA PRO A 319 -12.10 53.59 -8.88
C PRO A 319 -13.34 54.14 -9.57
N ARG A 320 -13.88 55.27 -9.11
CA ARG A 320 -15.06 55.92 -9.71
C ARG A 320 -14.90 56.24 -11.21
N THR A 321 -13.68 56.55 -11.63
CA THR A 321 -13.31 56.82 -13.03
C THR A 321 -13.48 55.59 -13.92
N ASN A 322 -13.25 54.40 -13.37
CA ASN A 322 -13.46 53.11 -14.02
C ASN A 322 -14.25 52.16 -13.12
N SER A 323 -15.47 52.59 -12.76
CA SER A 323 -16.31 51.90 -11.77
C SER A 323 -16.78 50.54 -12.26
N LEU A 324 -16.95 49.59 -11.34
CA LEU A 324 -17.56 48.29 -11.60
C LEU A 324 -19.00 48.46 -12.10
N CYS A 325 -19.32 47.83 -13.23
CA CYS A 325 -20.68 47.72 -13.78
C CYS A 325 -21.35 46.43 -13.32
N THR A 326 -20.67 45.29 -13.43
CA THR A 326 -21.20 43.97 -13.03
C THR A 326 -20.08 42.98 -12.72
N SER A 327 -20.41 41.92 -11.98
CA SER A 327 -19.52 40.80 -11.70
C SER A 327 -20.27 39.47 -11.72
N THR A 328 -19.64 38.43 -12.25
CA THR A 328 -20.23 37.09 -12.39
C THR A 328 -19.20 36.01 -12.17
N TRP A 329 -19.59 34.91 -11.53
CA TRP A 329 -18.75 33.73 -11.37
C TRP A 329 -18.89 32.82 -12.60
N ALA A 330 -17.77 32.41 -13.18
CA ALA A 330 -17.76 31.41 -14.24
C ALA A 330 -17.94 30.00 -13.67
N ILE A 331 -18.42 29.08 -14.50
CA ILE A 331 -18.52 27.66 -14.15
C ILE A 331 -17.13 27.05 -14.24
N THR A 332 -16.56 26.68 -13.09
CA THR A 332 -15.21 26.10 -12.97
C THR A 332 -15.25 24.76 -12.24
N SER A 333 -14.11 24.06 -12.22
CA SER A 333 -13.94 22.87 -11.38
C SER A 333 -14.00 23.23 -9.89
N PRO A 334 -14.20 22.27 -8.97
CA PRO A 334 -14.22 22.53 -7.53
C PRO A 334 -12.90 23.04 -6.93
N HIS A 335 -11.80 23.02 -7.69
CA HIS A 335 -10.43 23.30 -7.22
C HIS A 335 -9.91 24.68 -7.62
N CYS A 336 -10.58 25.36 -8.54
CA CYS A 336 -10.32 26.75 -8.91
C CYS A 336 -11.63 27.54 -9.00
N VAL A 337 -11.55 28.86 -8.89
CA VAL A 337 -12.70 29.74 -9.08
C VAL A 337 -12.31 30.87 -10.00
N GLU A 338 -13.25 31.30 -10.85
CA GLU A 338 -13.01 32.36 -11.80
C GLU A 338 -14.11 33.42 -11.71
N LEU A 339 -13.70 34.66 -11.46
CA LEU A 339 -14.55 35.83 -11.34
C LEU A 339 -14.34 36.71 -12.57
N HIS A 340 -15.42 37.01 -13.27
CA HIS A 340 -15.45 37.96 -14.37
C HIS A 340 -16.00 39.28 -13.87
N THR A 341 -15.31 40.37 -14.17
CA THR A 341 -15.74 41.72 -13.81
C THR A 341 -15.70 42.63 -15.00
N VAL A 342 -16.62 43.58 -15.02
CA VAL A 342 -16.76 44.53 -16.11
C VAL A 342 -16.78 45.90 -15.50
N THR A 343 -15.93 46.77 -16.00
CA THR A 343 -15.83 48.18 -15.63
C THR A 343 -16.28 49.05 -16.79
N LYS A 344 -16.29 50.38 -16.60
CA LYS A 344 -16.61 51.32 -17.69
C LYS A 344 -15.69 51.19 -18.90
N ASN A 345 -14.42 50.83 -18.67
CA ASN A 345 -13.38 50.88 -19.69
C ASN A 345 -12.77 49.51 -20.00
N GLU A 346 -12.90 48.54 -19.10
CA GLU A 346 -12.16 47.28 -19.17
C GLU A 346 -13.02 46.08 -18.73
N PHE A 347 -12.77 44.96 -19.38
CA PHE A 347 -13.20 43.65 -18.93
C PHE A 347 -12.03 42.93 -18.25
N ILE A 348 -12.25 42.36 -17.06
CA ILE A 348 -11.19 41.72 -16.28
C ILE A 348 -11.61 40.31 -15.82
N GLN A 349 -10.77 39.33 -16.16
CA GLN A 349 -10.87 37.94 -15.70
C GLN A 349 -9.93 37.72 -14.53
N TYR A 350 -10.45 37.23 -13.41
CA TYR A 350 -9.66 36.82 -12.26
C TYR A 350 -9.82 35.32 -12.01
N LYS A 351 -8.79 34.54 -12.30
CA LYS A 351 -8.76 33.10 -12.00
C LYS A 351 -7.93 32.86 -10.75
N TYR A 352 -8.51 32.20 -9.76
CA TYR A 352 -7.89 31.90 -8.47
C TYR A 352 -7.78 30.40 -8.22
N ARG A 353 -6.73 30.00 -7.50
CA ARG A 353 -6.61 28.68 -6.85
C ARG A 353 -6.54 28.79 -5.35
N PHE A 354 -6.96 27.74 -4.66
CA PHE A 354 -6.77 27.60 -3.23
C PHE A 354 -5.37 27.07 -2.95
N ASP A 355 -4.56 27.82 -2.19
CA ASP A 355 -3.17 27.44 -1.90
C ASP A 355 -2.75 27.82 -0.49
N PHE A 356 -1.63 27.29 -0.02
CA PHE A 356 -0.98 27.71 1.21
C PHE A 356 0.34 28.41 0.92
N ASP A 357 0.68 29.38 1.77
CA ASP A 357 2.02 29.95 1.80
C ASP A 357 2.77 29.30 2.96
N VAL A 358 3.85 28.60 2.62
CA VAL A 358 4.62 27.77 3.55
C VAL A 358 6.09 28.15 3.48
N ASP A 359 6.70 28.34 4.65
CA ASP A 359 8.15 28.35 4.82
C ASP A 359 8.56 27.00 5.40
N HIS A 360 9.17 26.16 4.56
CA HIS A 360 9.59 24.82 4.96
C HIS A 360 10.73 24.84 5.98
N ARG A 361 11.61 25.84 5.94
CA ARG A 361 12.80 25.92 6.81
C ARG A 361 12.42 26.26 8.25
N ASN A 362 11.55 27.25 8.40
CA ASN A 362 11.06 27.67 9.72
C ASN A 362 9.80 26.89 10.15
N ASN A 363 9.26 26.04 9.27
CA ASN A 363 8.02 25.28 9.48
C ASN A 363 6.82 26.19 9.78
N LEU A 364 6.67 27.25 8.97
CA LEU A 364 5.60 28.22 9.11
C LEU A 364 4.55 28.05 8.02
N ILE A 365 3.31 28.28 8.39
CA ILE A 365 2.19 28.46 7.46
C ILE A 365 1.66 29.87 7.67
N ALA A 366 1.46 30.61 6.58
CA ALA A 366 0.86 31.93 6.62
C ALA A 366 -0.43 32.02 5.80
N ALA A 367 -1.42 32.73 6.35
CA ALA A 367 -2.73 32.91 5.75
C ALA A 367 -3.17 34.38 5.81
N ILE A 368 -3.87 34.81 4.76
CA ILE A 368 -4.45 36.15 4.66
C ILE A 368 -5.80 36.20 5.40
N ASP A 369 -6.03 37.24 6.19
CA ASP A 369 -7.32 37.58 6.78
C ASP A 369 -7.50 39.12 6.76
N GLY A 370 -7.94 39.64 5.61
CA GLY A 370 -8.08 41.07 5.36
C GLY A 370 -6.72 41.77 5.50
N LYS A 371 -6.63 42.72 6.43
CA LYS A 371 -5.39 43.45 6.77
C LYS A 371 -4.38 42.62 7.57
N THR A 372 -4.73 41.41 7.98
CA THR A 372 -3.91 40.63 8.91
C THR A 372 -3.23 39.45 8.19
N ILE A 373 -1.91 39.33 8.37
CA ILE A 373 -1.19 38.08 8.11
C ILE A 373 -1.29 37.21 9.36
N LEU A 374 -1.91 36.05 9.22
CA LEU A 374 -1.98 35.02 10.25
C LEU A 374 -0.81 34.07 10.06
N VAL A 375 0.10 34.00 11.03
CA VAL A 375 1.27 33.10 10.99
C VAL A 375 1.10 31.99 12.02
N HIS A 376 1.38 30.76 11.62
CA HIS A 376 1.32 29.59 12.49
C HIS A 376 2.62 28.78 12.36
N GLY A 377 3.28 28.53 13.49
CA GLY A 377 4.50 27.73 13.54
C GLY A 377 4.22 26.29 13.95
N LEU A 378 4.51 25.35 13.06
CA LEU A 378 4.21 23.93 13.23
C LEU A 378 5.07 23.22 14.30
N LYS A 379 6.14 23.87 14.77
CA LYS A 379 7.01 23.33 15.84
C LYS A 379 6.45 23.54 17.24
N GLU A 380 5.64 24.58 17.44
CA GLU A 380 5.26 25.08 18.77
C GLU A 380 3.90 24.57 19.24
N SER A 381 2.93 24.43 18.33
CA SER A 381 1.65 23.80 18.61
C SER A 381 1.08 23.14 17.36
N VAL A 382 0.58 21.92 17.53
CA VAL A 382 -0.16 21.14 16.51
C VAL A 382 -1.66 21.17 16.80
N ASP A 383 -2.09 21.81 17.90
CA ASP A 383 -3.51 21.98 18.22
C ASP A 383 -4.11 23.09 17.34
N LEU A 384 -4.73 22.68 16.24
CA LEU A 384 -5.33 23.57 15.25
C LEU A 384 -6.85 23.71 15.43
N SER A 385 -7.23 24.39 16.51
CA SER A 385 -8.37 25.31 16.44
C SER A 385 -8.03 26.45 15.45
N PRO A 386 -8.96 27.24 14.88
CA PRO A 386 -8.69 28.41 14.01
C PRO A 386 -7.85 29.57 14.62
N ILE A 387 -6.93 29.25 15.53
CA ILE A 387 -6.02 30.12 16.25
C ILE A 387 -4.67 30.09 15.51
N CYS A 388 -4.29 31.25 14.98
CA CYS A 388 -2.92 31.50 14.51
C CYS A 388 -2.01 31.77 15.71
N THR A 389 -0.72 31.44 15.61
CA THR A 389 0.26 31.71 16.67
C THR A 389 0.56 33.20 16.77
N LYS A 390 0.68 33.90 15.62
CA LYS A 390 0.95 35.33 15.54
C LYS A 390 0.08 36.02 14.49
N LYS A 391 -0.23 37.30 14.74
CA LYS A 391 -0.96 38.19 13.83
C LYS A 391 -0.12 39.41 13.52
N ILE A 392 -0.01 39.76 12.26
CA ILE A 392 0.67 40.98 11.80
C ILE A 392 -0.33 41.82 11.04
N LEU A 393 -0.57 43.03 11.52
CA LEU A 393 -1.55 43.96 10.96
C LEU A 393 -0.87 44.91 9.97
N LEU A 394 -1.44 45.03 8.79
CA LEU A 394 -1.06 45.99 7.75
C LEU A 394 -2.10 47.11 7.66
N GLU A 395 -1.76 48.19 6.95
CA GLU A 395 -2.66 49.33 6.76
C GLU A 395 -3.86 48.99 5.87
N ASN A 396 -3.63 48.23 4.79
CA ASN A 396 -4.65 47.86 3.80
C ASN A 396 -4.84 46.34 3.70
N PRO A 397 -6.02 45.86 3.25
CA PRO A 397 -6.25 44.43 3.04
C PRO A 397 -5.24 43.82 2.07
N ILE A 398 -4.81 42.59 2.34
CA ILE A 398 -3.77 41.87 1.61
C ILE A 398 -4.40 41.06 0.48
N ASN A 399 -3.77 41.08 -0.70
CA ASN A 399 -4.21 40.29 -1.85
C ASN A 399 -3.22 39.17 -2.20
N ILE A 400 -1.91 39.37 -2.03
CA ILE A 400 -0.90 38.35 -2.34
C ILE A 400 0.07 38.23 -1.18
N LEU A 401 0.40 36.99 -0.83
CA LEU A 401 1.40 36.64 0.16
C LEU A 401 2.36 35.63 -0.49
N ALA A 402 3.65 35.74 -0.19
CA ALA A 402 4.67 34.83 -0.67
C ALA A 402 5.76 34.65 0.40
N LEU A 403 5.78 33.50 1.05
CA LEU A 403 6.91 33.07 1.88
C LEU A 403 8.04 32.56 0.98
N HIS A 404 9.29 32.86 1.33
CA HIS A 404 10.43 32.39 0.55
C HIS A 404 10.67 30.89 0.83
N PRO A 405 10.88 30.04 -0.20
CA PRO A 405 10.93 28.59 -0.02
C PRO A 405 12.13 28.07 0.78
N SER A 406 13.28 28.76 0.76
CA SER A 406 14.54 28.31 1.39
C SER A 406 15.28 29.31 2.29
N LYS A 407 14.78 30.54 2.40
CA LYS A 407 15.43 31.65 3.12
C LYS A 407 14.42 32.31 4.04
N ASP A 408 14.95 32.98 5.04
CA ASP A 408 14.21 33.61 6.11
C ASP A 408 13.61 34.96 5.66
N LEU A 409 12.78 34.91 4.60
CA LEU A 409 12.20 36.08 3.92
C LEU A 409 10.72 35.85 3.61
N ALA A 410 9.93 36.92 3.67
CA ALA A 410 8.53 36.92 3.30
C ALA A 410 8.16 38.24 2.61
N ALA A 411 7.14 38.20 1.74
CA ALA A 411 6.62 39.38 1.08
C ALA A 411 5.10 39.34 1.01
N ALA A 412 4.47 40.49 1.23
CA ALA A 412 3.03 40.67 1.13
C ALA A 412 2.72 41.89 0.27
N LEU A 413 1.71 41.75 -0.60
CA LEU A 413 1.20 42.82 -1.43
C LEU A 413 -0.22 43.16 -1.00
N ASP A 414 -0.44 44.42 -0.66
CA ASP A 414 -1.76 44.91 -0.28
C ASP A 414 -2.63 45.29 -1.49
N SER A 415 -3.89 45.61 -1.21
CA SER A 415 -4.91 45.97 -2.20
C SER A 415 -4.68 47.31 -2.89
N VAL A 416 -3.67 48.09 -2.46
CA VAL A 416 -3.26 49.36 -3.07
C VAL A 416 -1.87 49.23 -3.73
N ASN A 417 -1.39 48.00 -3.91
CA ASN A 417 -0.07 47.67 -4.49
C ASN A 417 1.14 48.16 -3.66
N ILE A 418 1.01 48.30 -2.34
CA ILE A 418 2.17 48.46 -1.47
C ILE A 418 2.76 47.08 -1.20
N LEU A 419 4.05 46.92 -1.53
CA LEU A 419 4.81 45.71 -1.26
C LEU A 419 5.56 45.84 0.07
N TYR A 420 5.28 44.93 0.98
CA TYR A 420 5.95 44.81 2.28
C TYR A 420 6.89 43.61 2.21
N CYS A 421 8.17 43.81 2.53
CA CYS A 421 9.16 42.75 2.60
C CYS A 421 9.65 42.57 4.05
N TYR A 422 9.64 41.33 4.52
CA TYR A 422 9.95 40.95 5.89
C TYR A 422 11.13 39.99 5.95
N SER A 423 11.93 40.07 7.02
CA SER A 423 12.79 38.98 7.46
C SER A 423 12.01 38.09 8.43
N VAL A 424 12.28 36.79 8.38
CA VAL A 424 11.60 35.77 9.18
C VAL A 424 12.53 35.32 10.31
N GLU A 425 12.11 35.48 11.57
CA GLU A 425 12.89 35.02 12.73
C GLU A 425 12.00 34.16 13.62
N GLY A 426 12.12 32.83 13.51
CA GLY A 426 11.18 31.93 14.16
C GLY A 426 9.78 32.11 13.58
N ILE A 427 8.83 32.63 14.37
CA ILE A 427 7.46 32.97 13.94
C ILE A 427 7.31 34.46 13.59
N ASP A 428 8.32 35.27 13.88
CA ASP A 428 8.24 36.71 13.75
C ASP A 428 8.55 37.16 12.32
N LEU A 429 7.67 37.99 11.75
CA LEU A 429 7.93 38.70 10.50
C LEU A 429 8.33 40.14 10.83
N ASN A 430 9.61 40.44 10.71
CA ASN A 430 10.18 41.75 10.97
C ASN A 430 10.24 42.54 9.67
N LEU A 431 9.51 43.67 9.59
CA LEU A 431 9.45 44.49 8.37
C LEU A 431 10.85 45.05 8.06
N MET A 432 11.39 44.69 6.90
CA MET A 432 12.67 45.22 6.42
C MET A 432 12.47 46.55 5.69
N PHE A 433 11.51 46.56 4.76
CA PHE A 433 11.18 47.74 3.95
C PHE A 433 9.79 47.59 3.33
N GLN A 434 9.23 48.73 2.91
CA GLN A 434 8.01 48.79 2.12
C GLN A 434 8.23 49.69 0.91
N ILE A 435 7.61 49.33 -0.21
CA ILE A 435 7.70 50.06 -1.48
C ILE A 435 6.29 50.27 -2.00
N ASN A 436 5.92 51.52 -2.29
CA ASN A 436 4.69 51.82 -2.99
C ASN A 436 4.92 51.56 -4.49
N LEU A 437 4.29 50.52 -5.03
CA LEU A 437 4.41 50.19 -6.44
C LEU A 437 3.44 51.06 -7.25
N LEU A 438 3.58 51.01 -8.58
CA LEU A 438 2.79 51.80 -9.53
C LEU A 438 1.28 51.80 -9.18
N ASN A 439 0.61 52.94 -9.41
CA ASN A 439 -0.85 53.01 -9.32
C ASN A 439 -1.48 51.90 -10.18
N PRO A 440 -2.42 51.11 -9.63
CA PRO A 440 -3.04 50.04 -10.38
C PRO A 440 -3.75 50.59 -11.62
N VAL A 441 -3.45 50.03 -12.79
CA VAL A 441 -4.22 50.30 -14.02
C VAL A 441 -5.66 49.80 -13.84
N PHE A 442 -5.80 48.64 -13.18
CA PHE A 442 -7.04 48.03 -12.75
C PHE A 442 -6.81 47.22 -11.46
N PRO A 443 -7.86 46.79 -10.73
CA PRO A 443 -7.70 46.14 -9.44
C PRO A 443 -6.95 44.81 -9.56
N LEU A 444 -5.98 44.56 -8.67
CA LEU A 444 -5.12 43.38 -8.70
C LEU A 444 -4.38 43.21 -10.04
N ASN A 445 -3.86 44.31 -10.62
CA ASN A 445 -3.04 44.24 -11.84
C ASN A 445 -1.68 43.55 -11.62
N ILE A 446 -1.23 43.38 -10.38
CA ILE A 446 -0.08 42.52 -10.06
C ILE A 446 -0.60 41.10 -9.87
N SER A 447 -0.35 40.23 -10.84
CA SER A 447 -0.92 38.87 -10.88
C SER A 447 -0.09 37.85 -10.11
N HIS A 448 1.23 38.05 -10.00
CA HIS A 448 2.11 37.12 -9.28
C HIS A 448 3.18 37.84 -8.46
N LEU A 449 3.51 37.24 -7.31
CA LEU A 449 4.65 37.58 -6.46
C LEU A 449 5.41 36.28 -6.17
N PHE A 450 6.67 36.20 -6.58
CA PHE A 450 7.51 35.02 -6.40
C PHE A 450 8.97 35.41 -6.15
N TRP A 451 9.81 34.45 -5.75
CA TRP A 451 11.20 34.71 -5.39
C TRP A 451 12.15 34.17 -6.45
N LYS A 452 13.11 34.99 -6.91
CA LYS A 452 14.25 34.55 -7.74
C LYS A 452 15.53 34.78 -6.96
N GLY A 453 16.10 33.70 -6.43
CA GLY A 453 17.06 33.82 -5.32
C GLY A 453 16.45 34.69 -4.23
N ASP A 454 17.18 35.71 -3.80
CA ASP A 454 16.82 36.53 -2.65
C ASP A 454 15.86 37.67 -2.99
N ASN A 455 15.68 37.96 -4.28
CA ASN A 455 14.97 39.13 -4.74
C ASN A 455 13.51 38.77 -5.08
N PRO A 456 12.52 39.50 -4.52
CA PRO A 456 11.15 39.33 -4.92
C PRO A 456 10.97 39.82 -6.36
N GLN A 457 10.22 39.05 -7.13
CA GLN A 457 9.81 39.32 -8.50
C GLN A 457 8.30 39.51 -8.50
N ILE A 458 7.85 40.49 -9.27
CA ILE A 458 6.42 40.74 -9.48
C ILE A 458 6.10 40.71 -10.96
N LEU A 459 4.99 40.08 -11.31
CA LEU A 459 4.41 40.16 -12.65
C LEU A 459 3.28 41.18 -12.64
N VAL A 460 3.38 42.19 -13.50
CA VAL A 460 2.38 43.24 -13.66
C VAL A 460 1.68 43.06 -14.99
N GLU A 461 0.37 42.90 -14.96
CA GLU A 461 -0.49 42.87 -16.14
C GLU A 461 -0.79 44.29 -16.63
N THR A 462 -0.83 44.46 -17.95
CA THR A 462 -1.18 45.74 -18.58
C THR A 462 -2.51 45.64 -19.33
N SER A 463 -3.20 46.78 -19.47
CA SER A 463 -4.52 46.84 -20.11
C SER A 463 -4.48 46.94 -21.63
N GLN A 464 -3.31 47.08 -22.26
CA GLN A 464 -3.16 47.17 -23.72
C GLN A 464 -2.41 45.93 -24.23
N GLU A 465 -3.03 45.19 -25.16
CA GLU A 465 -2.44 44.09 -25.94
C GLU A 465 -1.99 42.81 -25.18
N CYS A 466 -2.53 42.54 -23.99
CA CYS A 466 -2.17 41.34 -23.18
C CYS A 466 -0.65 41.25 -22.90
N PHE A 467 0.02 42.38 -22.70
CA PHE A 467 1.42 42.39 -22.28
C PHE A 467 1.53 42.22 -20.77
N SER A 468 2.23 41.19 -20.32
CA SER A 468 2.69 41.10 -18.93
C SER A 468 4.11 41.65 -18.84
N VAL A 469 4.40 42.39 -17.78
CA VAL A 469 5.71 42.99 -17.56
C VAL A 469 6.31 42.40 -16.29
N LEU A 470 7.43 41.71 -16.42
CA LEU A 470 8.16 41.17 -15.29
C LEU A 470 9.10 42.23 -14.72
N HIS A 471 8.95 42.44 -13.42
CA HIS A 471 9.65 43.46 -12.67
C HIS A 471 10.53 42.82 -11.59
N GLU A 472 11.83 43.08 -11.67
CA GLU A 472 12.82 42.66 -10.67
C GLU A 472 13.07 43.80 -9.67
N LEU A 473 12.91 43.50 -8.38
CA LEU A 473 13.23 44.42 -7.30
C LEU A 473 14.67 44.25 -6.84
N ASN A 474 15.41 45.35 -6.76
CA ASN A 474 16.74 45.35 -6.16
C ASN A 474 16.66 45.74 -4.69
N LYS A 475 17.09 44.82 -3.81
CA LYS A 475 17.17 45.02 -2.36
C LYS A 475 17.94 46.26 -1.93
N SER A 476 18.98 46.65 -2.67
CA SER A 476 19.87 47.75 -2.27
C SER A 476 19.29 49.14 -2.55
N SER A 477 18.54 49.29 -3.65
CA SER A 477 18.00 50.58 -4.09
C SER A 477 16.51 50.76 -3.80
N LEU A 478 15.83 49.70 -3.31
CA LEU A 478 14.38 49.67 -3.05
C LEU A 478 13.54 50.15 -4.24
N ASN A 479 14.06 49.91 -5.45
CA ASN A 479 13.46 50.35 -6.71
C ASN A 479 13.29 49.16 -7.66
N LEU A 480 12.40 49.32 -8.63
CA LEU A 480 12.27 48.45 -9.78
C LEU A 480 13.48 48.64 -10.68
N VAL A 481 14.30 47.60 -10.86
CA VAL A 481 15.61 47.72 -11.53
C VAL A 481 15.63 47.11 -12.92
N LYS A 482 14.85 46.05 -13.19
CA LYS A 482 14.77 45.47 -14.53
C LYS A 482 13.32 45.22 -14.92
N ARG A 483 13.03 45.56 -16.18
CA ARG A 483 11.76 45.37 -16.86
C ARG A 483 11.99 44.38 -18.00
N TYR A 484 11.26 43.27 -18.02
CA TYR A 484 11.21 42.37 -19.16
C TYR A 484 9.79 42.41 -19.70
N ASP A 485 9.63 42.79 -20.97
CA ASP A 485 8.32 42.74 -21.61
C ASP A 485 8.07 41.29 -22.06
N VAL A 486 7.05 40.66 -21.47
CA VAL A 486 6.72 39.24 -21.63
C VAL A 486 5.53 39.13 -22.60
N THR A 487 5.68 39.76 -23.76
CA THR A 487 4.58 40.10 -24.68
C THR A 487 4.00 38.92 -25.47
N LEU A 488 4.72 37.80 -25.51
CA LEU A 488 4.36 36.65 -26.33
C LEU A 488 3.51 35.61 -25.59
N PHE A 489 3.32 35.76 -24.28
CA PHE A 489 2.79 34.69 -23.43
C PHE A 489 1.52 35.10 -22.69
N SER A 490 0.51 34.24 -22.66
CA SER A 490 -0.61 34.34 -21.73
C SER A 490 -0.26 33.60 -20.44
N ILE A 491 0.46 34.26 -19.53
CA ILE A 491 1.00 33.63 -18.32
C ILE A 491 -0.13 33.18 -17.39
N GLU A 492 -0.13 31.88 -17.06
CA GLU A 492 -1.00 31.30 -16.02
C GLU A 492 -0.24 30.87 -14.78
N HIS A 493 1.04 30.54 -14.94
CA HIS A 493 1.92 30.28 -13.83
C HIS A 493 3.33 30.73 -14.16
N ILE A 494 4.00 31.27 -13.15
CA ILE A 494 5.38 31.70 -13.23
C ILE A 494 6.12 31.28 -11.97
N TYR A 495 7.28 30.67 -12.15
CA TYR A 495 8.13 30.21 -11.08
C TYR A 495 9.59 30.51 -11.41
N ALA A 496 10.43 30.57 -10.38
CA ALA A 496 11.88 30.58 -10.55
C ALA A 496 12.47 29.33 -9.89
N VAL A 497 13.39 28.69 -10.62
CA VAL A 497 14.25 27.63 -10.11
C VAL A 497 15.68 28.07 -10.33
N ASP A 498 16.42 28.24 -9.23
CA ASP A 498 17.72 28.91 -9.20
C ASP A 498 17.66 30.27 -9.91
N ASN A 499 18.36 30.40 -11.04
CA ASN A 499 18.38 31.60 -11.88
C ASN A 499 17.42 31.50 -13.07
N THR A 500 16.76 30.37 -13.31
CA THR A 500 15.91 30.16 -14.49
C THR A 500 14.46 30.46 -14.17
N ILE A 501 13.82 31.30 -14.98
CA ILE A 501 12.38 31.60 -14.88
C ILE A 501 11.63 30.66 -15.80
N ILE A 502 10.58 30.04 -15.26
CA ILE A 502 9.75 29.06 -15.92
C ILE A 502 8.36 29.67 -16.04
N ILE A 503 7.92 29.83 -17.27
CA ILE A 503 6.65 30.49 -17.62
C ILE A 503 5.77 29.44 -18.29
N HIS A 504 4.60 29.19 -17.70
CA HIS A 504 3.57 28.40 -18.36
C HIS A 504 2.65 29.33 -19.17
N ASP A 505 2.69 29.19 -20.49
CA ASP A 505 1.83 29.93 -21.41
C ASP A 505 0.56 29.15 -21.74
N ALA A 506 -0.56 29.71 -21.32
CA ALA A 506 -1.89 29.14 -21.55
C ALA A 506 -2.33 29.15 -23.01
N LYS A 507 -1.81 30.07 -23.83
CA LYS A 507 -2.23 30.23 -25.24
C LYS A 507 -1.70 29.09 -26.10
N TYR A 508 -0.40 28.80 -25.97
CA TYR A 508 0.27 27.76 -26.75
C TYR A 508 0.43 26.44 -25.99
N ARG A 509 0.01 26.38 -24.72
CA ARG A 509 0.15 25.21 -23.83
C ARG A 509 1.61 24.75 -23.78
N THR A 510 2.48 25.69 -23.47
CA THR A 510 3.94 25.52 -23.56
C THR A 510 4.60 26.10 -22.32
N ILE A 511 5.64 25.41 -21.84
CA ILE A 511 6.53 25.96 -20.81
C ILE A 511 7.75 26.60 -21.48
N TYR A 512 8.06 27.83 -21.09
CA TYR A 512 9.23 28.58 -21.54
C TYR A 512 10.23 28.72 -20.39
N LYS A 513 11.51 28.43 -20.68
CA LYS A 513 12.64 28.57 -19.75
C LYS A 513 13.51 29.75 -20.21
N MET A 514 13.46 30.87 -19.50
CA MET A 514 13.92 32.18 -20.03
C MET A 514 15.44 32.47 -19.98
N ASN A 515 16.28 31.58 -19.44
CA ASN A 515 17.73 31.84 -19.30
C ASN A 515 18.66 30.76 -19.90
N GLU A 516 18.09 29.67 -20.39
CA GLU A 516 18.74 28.69 -21.26
C GLU A 516 18.00 28.81 -22.59
N ASN A 517 18.65 28.68 -23.76
CA ASN A 517 18.00 28.75 -25.08
C ASN A 517 16.54 28.24 -25.01
N PRO A 518 15.52 29.04 -25.39
CA PRO A 518 14.12 28.76 -25.06
C PRO A 518 13.74 27.36 -25.55
N LYS A 519 13.79 26.39 -24.63
CA LYS A 519 13.32 25.03 -24.87
C LYS A 519 11.82 25.06 -24.61
N THR A 520 11.05 24.76 -25.63
CA THR A 520 9.59 24.70 -25.58
C THR A 520 9.14 23.25 -25.55
N THR A 521 8.29 22.90 -24.60
CA THR A 521 7.51 21.65 -24.61
C THR A 521 6.09 21.97 -25.07
N PRO A 522 5.69 21.60 -26.30
CA PRO A 522 4.36 21.90 -26.83
C PRO A 522 3.28 20.94 -26.30
N ASN A 523 2.01 21.38 -26.34
CA ASN A 523 0.83 20.54 -26.05
C ASN A 523 0.65 20.05 -24.60
N LEU A 524 1.03 20.86 -23.62
CA LEU A 524 0.82 20.55 -22.21
C LEU A 524 -0.67 20.61 -21.79
N PRO A 525 -1.08 19.90 -20.72
CA PRO A 525 -2.42 20.04 -20.15
C PRO A 525 -2.60 21.43 -19.50
N TYR A 526 -3.83 21.82 -19.15
CA TYR A 526 -4.07 23.04 -18.35
C TYR A 526 -3.79 22.76 -16.87
N PRO A 527 -2.70 23.27 -16.27
CA PRO A 527 -2.33 22.91 -14.92
C PRO A 527 -3.05 23.77 -13.88
N LEU A 528 -3.57 23.14 -12.83
CA LEU A 528 -3.97 23.78 -11.58
C LEU A 528 -2.74 24.18 -10.75
N GLN A 529 -1.69 23.35 -10.80
CA GLN A 529 -0.43 23.54 -10.09
C GLN A 529 0.72 23.04 -10.96
N VAL A 530 1.83 23.79 -11.01
CA VAL A 530 3.09 23.36 -11.64
C VAL A 530 4.19 23.42 -10.58
N ILE A 531 4.97 22.35 -10.45
CA ILE A 531 6.16 22.30 -9.60
C ILE A 531 7.36 21.99 -10.50
N PRO A 532 8.22 22.98 -10.77
CA PRO A 532 9.46 22.73 -11.48
C PRO A 532 10.56 22.18 -10.56
N LEU A 533 11.29 21.18 -11.05
CA LEU A 533 12.35 20.47 -10.33
C LEU A 533 13.63 20.44 -11.14
N LYS A 534 14.77 20.69 -10.50
CA LYS A 534 16.08 20.61 -11.15
C LYS A 534 16.84 19.36 -10.72
N TYR A 535 17.16 18.48 -11.66
CA TYR A 535 17.98 17.28 -11.45
C TYR A 535 19.00 17.13 -12.57
N GLY A 536 20.28 16.89 -12.21
CA GLY A 536 21.33 16.64 -13.20
C GLY A 536 21.60 17.80 -14.19
N GLY A 537 21.24 19.03 -13.81
CA GLY A 537 21.33 20.22 -14.68
C GLY A 537 20.10 20.46 -15.55
N GLU A 538 19.15 19.52 -15.62
CA GLU A 538 17.91 19.66 -16.37
C GLU A 538 16.74 20.01 -15.44
N ILE A 539 15.76 20.72 -15.99
CA ILE A 539 14.55 21.14 -15.26
C ILE A 539 13.38 20.31 -15.79
N PHE A 540 12.73 19.56 -14.90
CA PHE A 540 11.50 18.79 -15.12
C PHE A 540 10.30 19.53 -14.52
N CYS A 541 9.15 19.48 -15.17
CA CYS A 541 7.91 20.12 -14.70
C CYS A 541 6.87 19.07 -14.30
N LEU A 542 6.53 19.03 -13.01
CA LEU A 542 5.43 18.22 -12.48
C LEU A 542 4.14 19.05 -12.51
N MET A 543 3.05 18.49 -13.02
CA MET A 543 1.80 19.22 -13.20
C MET A 543 0.61 18.46 -12.66
N LEU A 544 -0.26 19.17 -11.94
CA LEU A 544 -1.56 18.65 -11.50
C LEU A 544 -2.65 19.47 -12.18
N THR A 545 -3.61 18.84 -12.85
CA THR A 545 -4.70 19.52 -13.55
C THR A 545 -5.95 19.68 -12.67
N PRO A 546 -6.88 20.59 -13.02
CA PRO A 546 -8.18 20.70 -12.35
C PRO A 546 -9.03 19.43 -12.37
N GLU A 547 -8.80 18.55 -13.35
CA GLU A 547 -9.45 17.24 -13.52
C GLU A 547 -8.79 16.14 -12.67
N GLN A 548 -7.87 16.50 -11.77
CA GLN A 548 -7.14 15.57 -10.89
C GLN A 548 -6.20 14.63 -11.65
N GLU A 549 -5.66 15.08 -12.77
CA GLU A 549 -4.67 14.34 -13.54
C GLU A 549 -3.26 14.83 -13.20
N PHE A 550 -2.34 13.90 -12.95
CA PHE A 550 -0.95 14.19 -12.63
C PHE A 550 -0.05 13.85 -13.82
N TYR A 551 0.75 14.82 -14.24
CA TYR A 551 1.64 14.76 -15.40
C TYR A 551 3.09 15.04 -15.01
N VAL A 552 4.02 14.44 -15.75
CA VAL A 552 5.43 14.85 -15.81
C VAL A 552 5.69 15.32 -17.23
N GLU A 553 6.05 16.59 -17.39
CA GLU A 553 6.13 17.25 -18.71
C GLU A 553 4.82 17.01 -19.49
N GLU A 554 4.85 16.31 -20.63
CA GLU A 554 3.68 16.02 -21.47
C GLU A 554 3.01 14.68 -21.17
N GLU A 555 3.60 13.83 -20.31
CA GLU A 555 3.14 12.46 -20.09
C GLU A 555 2.23 12.35 -18.86
N LEU A 556 1.05 11.74 -19.06
CA LEU A 556 0.09 11.45 -17.99
C LEU A 556 0.59 10.28 -17.14
N VAL A 557 0.83 10.52 -15.85
CA VAL A 557 1.27 9.51 -14.89
C VAL A 557 0.08 8.77 -14.29
N CYS A 558 -0.89 9.52 -13.73
CA CYS A 558 -2.06 8.94 -13.08
C CYS A 558 -3.23 9.95 -12.95
N ARG A 559 -4.39 9.43 -12.56
CA ARG A 559 -5.63 10.20 -12.33
C ARG A 559 -6.12 10.05 -10.90
N GLY A 560 -6.91 11.01 -10.43
CA GLY A 560 -7.50 11.02 -9.09
C GLY A 560 -6.60 11.62 -8.01
N ILE A 561 -5.55 12.35 -8.39
CA ILE A 561 -4.68 13.05 -7.45
C ILE A 561 -5.35 14.35 -6.98
N THR A 562 -5.46 14.52 -5.67
CA THR A 562 -6.13 15.66 -5.03
C THR A 562 -5.16 16.79 -4.68
N SER A 563 -3.91 16.46 -4.35
CA SER A 563 -2.88 17.44 -4.03
C SER A 563 -1.47 16.88 -4.23
N MET A 564 -0.51 17.78 -4.45
CA MET A 564 0.89 17.44 -4.70
C MET A 564 1.83 18.43 -4.00
N ILE A 565 2.89 17.90 -3.39
CA ILE A 565 3.99 18.68 -2.83
C ILE A 565 5.32 17.99 -3.13
N VAL A 566 6.34 18.80 -3.42
CA VAL A 566 7.73 18.35 -3.40
C VAL A 566 8.45 19.02 -2.24
N HIS A 567 9.17 18.22 -1.47
CA HIS A 567 10.00 18.72 -0.39
C HIS A 567 11.33 17.97 -0.36
N LYS A 568 12.43 18.72 -0.55
CA LYS A 568 13.77 18.16 -0.79
C LYS A 568 13.70 17.14 -1.94
N ASP A 569 14.15 15.92 -1.68
CA ASP A 569 14.21 14.84 -2.66
C ASP A 569 12.97 13.94 -2.61
N TYR A 570 11.81 14.44 -2.16
CA TYR A 570 10.59 13.63 -2.03
C TYR A 570 9.39 14.28 -2.71
N LEU A 571 8.71 13.50 -3.54
CA LEU A 571 7.41 13.80 -4.11
C LEU A 571 6.32 13.11 -3.28
N LEU A 572 5.36 13.91 -2.80
CA LEU A 572 4.19 13.44 -2.09
C LEU A 572 2.94 13.77 -2.88
N LEU A 573 2.08 12.77 -3.04
CA LEU A 573 0.77 12.90 -3.69
C LEU A 573 -0.31 12.36 -2.77
N THR A 574 -1.50 12.95 -2.80
CA THR A 574 -2.68 12.35 -2.16
C THR A 574 -3.74 12.06 -3.20
N ASP A 575 -4.49 10.99 -2.97
CA ASP A 575 -5.79 10.79 -3.61
C ASP A 575 -6.91 10.92 -2.57
N ASN A 576 -8.07 10.33 -2.82
CA ASN A 576 -9.20 10.37 -1.89
C ASN A 576 -9.03 9.47 -0.64
N SER A 577 -8.02 8.61 -0.61
CA SER A 577 -7.89 7.51 0.35
C SER A 577 -6.46 7.22 0.81
N SER A 578 -5.44 7.77 0.16
CA SER A 578 -4.05 7.35 0.30
C SER A 578 -3.08 8.51 0.11
N LEU A 579 -2.00 8.46 0.89
CA LEU A 579 -0.77 9.22 0.69
C LEU A 579 0.24 8.35 -0.07
N TYR A 580 0.73 8.87 -1.18
CA TYR A 580 1.82 8.30 -1.95
C TYR A 580 3.10 9.08 -1.66
N THR A 581 4.21 8.39 -1.47
CA THR A 581 5.52 9.02 -1.31
C THR A 581 6.55 8.34 -2.18
N LEU A 582 7.29 9.14 -2.95
CA LEU A 582 8.40 8.70 -3.79
C LEU A 582 9.63 9.53 -3.48
N LYS A 583 10.79 8.86 -3.35
CA LYS A 583 12.08 9.54 -3.35
C LYS A 583 12.44 9.89 -4.79
N LEU A 584 12.63 11.17 -5.07
CA LEU A 584 13.02 11.69 -6.36
C LEU A 584 14.49 11.41 -6.62
N THR A 585 14.75 10.64 -7.67
CA THR A 585 16.05 10.52 -8.33
C THR A 585 15.88 10.76 -9.82
N ARG A 586 16.98 11.00 -10.53
CA ARG A 586 16.93 11.24 -11.98
C ARG A 586 16.18 10.10 -12.70
N HIS A 587 16.53 8.86 -12.37
CA HIS A 587 15.89 7.68 -12.93
C HIS A 587 14.39 7.63 -12.60
N ALA A 588 14.01 7.86 -11.33
CA ALA A 588 12.61 7.83 -10.92
C ALA A 588 11.74 8.90 -11.60
N ILE A 589 12.31 10.07 -11.94
CA ILE A 589 11.60 11.11 -12.69
C ILE A 589 11.42 10.69 -14.15
N GLU A 590 12.48 10.16 -14.78
CA GLU A 590 12.48 9.74 -16.19
C GLU A 590 11.56 8.53 -16.44
N THR A 591 11.39 7.63 -15.46
CA THR A 591 10.50 6.46 -15.58
C THR A 591 9.11 6.67 -15.00
N LEU A 592 8.84 7.80 -14.33
CA LEU A 592 7.61 8.04 -13.57
C LEU A 592 6.34 7.82 -14.39
N ALA A 593 6.34 8.26 -15.64
CA ALA A 593 5.20 8.12 -16.54
C ALA A 593 4.94 6.66 -16.95
N MET A 594 5.99 5.85 -17.09
CA MET A 594 5.90 4.42 -17.42
C MET A 594 5.50 3.58 -16.21
N ASP A 595 6.09 3.87 -15.05
CA ASP A 595 5.88 3.12 -13.80
C ASP A 595 4.58 3.53 -13.09
N GLY A 596 4.07 4.74 -13.38
CA GLY A 596 2.90 5.30 -12.73
C GLY A 596 3.09 5.40 -11.22
N LEU A 597 2.16 4.84 -10.45
CA LEU A 597 2.24 4.80 -8.98
C LEU A 597 2.93 3.55 -8.43
N SER A 598 3.51 2.68 -9.27
CA SER A 598 4.09 1.41 -8.81
C SER A 598 5.28 1.61 -7.89
N GLU A 599 6.11 2.63 -8.09
CA GLU A 599 7.32 2.87 -7.28
C GLU A 599 7.05 3.67 -6.00
N PHE A 600 5.81 4.14 -5.78
CA PHE A 600 5.47 4.89 -4.59
C PHE A 600 5.30 3.97 -3.37
N HIS A 601 5.71 4.48 -2.20
CA HIS A 601 5.27 3.97 -0.91
C HIS A 601 3.86 4.50 -0.62
N ILE A 602 2.91 3.59 -0.37
CA ILE A 602 1.49 3.92 -0.19
C ILE A 602 1.13 3.80 1.28
N ARG A 603 0.49 4.84 1.83
CA ARG A 603 -0.10 4.85 3.17
C ARG A 603 -1.59 5.19 3.07
N PRO A 604 -2.51 4.32 3.53
CA PRO A 604 -3.92 4.67 3.56
C PRO A 604 -4.20 5.80 4.56
N LEU A 605 -5.15 6.65 4.20
CA LEU A 605 -5.71 7.76 4.97
C LEU A 605 -7.13 7.40 5.40
N ASN A 606 -7.57 7.94 6.53
CA ASN A 606 -8.91 7.65 7.07
C ASN A 606 -10.01 8.42 6.33
N GLU A 607 -9.70 9.64 5.89
CA GLU A 607 -10.59 10.51 5.12
C GLU A 607 -9.76 11.21 4.02
N THR A 608 -10.44 11.77 3.01
CA THR A 608 -9.82 12.57 1.96
C THR A 608 -9.07 13.75 2.58
N ALA A 609 -7.77 13.91 2.36
CA ALA A 609 -7.03 15.05 2.91
C ALA A 609 -6.05 15.62 1.88
N ASN A 610 -5.85 16.94 1.92
CA ASN A 610 -4.93 17.65 1.04
C ASN A 610 -3.61 17.93 1.75
N LEU A 611 -2.50 17.78 1.06
CA LEU A 611 -1.16 18.12 1.52
C LEU A 611 -1.02 19.63 1.74
N ILE A 612 -0.43 20.02 2.86
CA ILE A 612 -0.05 21.41 3.14
C ILE A 612 1.45 21.58 3.05
N CYS A 613 2.19 20.77 3.81
CA CYS A 613 3.63 20.83 3.87
C CYS A 613 4.20 19.62 4.60
N MET A 614 5.52 19.48 4.52
CA MET A 614 6.27 18.59 5.39
C MET A 614 7.14 19.41 6.34
N VAL A 615 7.28 18.92 7.56
CA VAL A 615 8.02 19.57 8.65
C VAL A 615 9.50 19.23 8.52
N ASP A 616 10.34 20.25 8.33
CA ASP A 616 11.77 20.10 8.15
C ASP A 616 12.44 19.38 9.33
N ASN A 617 13.47 18.59 9.02
CA ASN A 617 14.23 17.74 9.95
C ASN A 617 13.39 16.71 10.72
N THR A 618 12.17 16.44 10.26
CA THR A 618 11.32 15.35 10.72
C THR A 618 10.80 14.55 9.53
N ALA A 619 10.00 13.52 9.80
CA ALA A 619 9.27 12.80 8.76
C ALA A 619 7.77 13.17 8.74
N ASN A 620 7.38 14.25 9.43
CA ASN A 620 5.98 14.60 9.64
C ASN A 620 5.40 15.38 8.45
N VAL A 621 4.33 14.85 7.88
CA VAL A 621 3.52 15.45 6.82
C VAL A 621 2.27 16.04 7.44
N VAL A 622 1.98 17.30 7.11
CA VAL A 622 0.79 18.03 7.57
C VAL A 622 -0.27 17.99 6.47
N LEU A 623 -1.45 17.49 6.85
CA LEU A 623 -2.60 17.31 5.99
C LEU A 623 -3.77 18.20 6.44
N LEU A 624 -4.53 18.75 5.50
CA LEU A 624 -5.81 19.42 5.74
C LEU A 624 -6.96 18.47 5.41
N THR A 625 -7.76 18.12 6.41
CA THR A 625 -9.03 17.40 6.20
C THR A 625 -10.13 18.33 5.65
N PRO A 626 -11.20 17.81 5.02
CA PRO A 626 -12.24 18.63 4.38
C PRO A 626 -13.04 19.42 5.42
N ARG A 627 -13.04 18.96 6.68
CA ARG A 627 -13.67 19.66 7.81
C ARG A 627 -12.90 20.90 8.23
N GLY A 628 -11.62 21.01 7.86
CA GLY A 628 -10.75 22.11 8.23
C GLY A 628 -9.76 21.81 9.35
N ASN A 629 -9.70 20.56 9.84
CA ASN A 629 -8.74 20.13 10.85
C ASN A 629 -7.41 19.76 10.19
N LEU A 630 -6.30 20.04 10.88
CA LEU A 630 -4.99 19.57 10.46
C LEU A 630 -4.67 18.22 11.10
N GLU A 631 -4.14 17.30 10.30
CA GLU A 631 -3.65 16.00 10.75
C GLU A 631 -2.16 15.90 10.44
N ILE A 632 -1.39 15.35 11.39
CA ILE A 632 0.02 15.05 11.18
C ILE A 632 0.20 13.55 11.07
N ILE A 633 0.79 13.12 9.97
CA ILE A 633 1.19 11.73 9.76
C ILE A 633 2.67 11.65 9.48
N SER A 634 3.33 10.63 10.02
CA SER A 634 4.73 10.40 9.71
C SER A 634 4.90 9.60 8.41
N CYS A 635 5.84 10.03 7.58
CA CYS A 635 6.22 9.37 6.35
C CYS A 635 7.30 8.32 6.63
N ARG A 636 6.90 7.04 6.60
CA ARG A 636 7.76 5.93 7.00
C ARG A 636 9.04 5.84 6.16
N SER A 637 8.99 6.10 4.85
CA SER A 637 10.19 6.09 3.99
C SER A 637 11.23 7.13 4.43
N MET A 638 10.77 8.29 4.90
CA MET A 638 11.66 9.33 5.42
C MET A 638 12.17 9.03 6.82
N GLU A 639 11.38 8.38 7.68
CA GLU A 639 11.86 7.92 8.99
C GLU A 639 13.04 6.96 8.83
N VAL A 640 12.96 6.01 7.89
CA VAL A 640 14.07 5.10 7.61
C VAL A 640 15.30 5.88 7.11
N ARG A 641 15.12 6.88 6.24
CA ARG A 641 16.25 7.74 5.81
C ARG A 641 16.86 8.52 6.98
N LEU A 642 16.04 9.09 7.87
CA LEU A 642 16.51 9.81 9.05
C LEU A 642 17.26 8.88 10.00
N ILE A 643 16.79 7.64 10.17
CA ILE A 643 17.50 6.60 10.92
C ILE A 643 18.85 6.33 10.26
N GLU A 644 18.90 6.10 8.95
CA GLU A 644 20.17 5.84 8.26
C GLU A 644 21.17 7.02 8.42
N GLN A 645 20.69 8.26 8.32
CA GLN A 645 21.54 9.44 8.58
C GLN A 645 22.08 9.48 10.01
N LYS A 646 21.25 9.15 11.00
CA LYS A 646 21.65 9.09 12.41
C LYS A 646 22.68 7.98 12.66
N LEU A 647 22.47 6.81 12.07
CA LEU A 647 23.40 5.69 12.15
C LEU A 647 24.75 6.00 11.48
N GLN A 648 24.76 6.71 10.35
CA GLN A 648 26.00 7.18 9.70
C GLN A 648 26.78 8.16 10.58
N GLN A 649 26.08 9.00 11.34
CA GLN A 649 26.67 9.94 12.30
C GLN A 649 27.08 9.29 13.63
N LYS A 650 26.89 7.96 13.77
CA LYS A 650 27.07 7.21 15.03
C LYS A 650 26.18 7.69 16.19
N ASP A 651 25.05 8.34 15.90
CA ASP A 651 24.04 8.72 16.88
C ASP A 651 23.01 7.57 17.04
N TRP A 652 23.40 6.50 17.75
CA TRP A 652 22.55 5.33 17.92
C TRP A 652 21.34 5.62 18.80
N SER A 653 21.50 6.45 19.83
CA SER A 653 20.45 6.87 20.75
C SER A 653 19.33 7.61 20.01
N GLY A 654 19.68 8.51 19.09
CA GLY A 654 18.74 9.20 18.21
C GLY A 654 17.97 8.25 17.30
N ALA A 655 18.67 7.28 16.70
CA ALA A 655 18.04 6.25 15.86
C ALA A 655 17.07 5.36 16.65
N ILE A 656 17.50 4.83 17.80
CA ILE A 656 16.68 3.99 18.68
C ILE A 656 15.44 4.75 19.16
N LYS A 657 15.58 6.03 19.50
CA LYS A 657 14.46 6.89 19.90
C LYS A 657 13.42 7.02 18.79
N ILE A 658 13.84 7.28 17.54
CA ILE A 658 12.94 7.37 16.39
C ILE A 658 12.23 6.03 16.17
N MET A 659 12.98 4.92 16.16
CA MET A 659 12.42 3.58 15.95
C MET A 659 11.40 3.21 17.02
N ARG A 660 11.67 3.53 18.28
CA ARG A 660 10.75 3.26 19.40
C ARG A 660 9.47 4.10 19.34
N LEU A 661 9.58 5.40 19.08
CA LEU A 661 8.42 6.31 19.00
C LEU A 661 7.52 5.96 17.82
N SER A 662 8.11 5.65 16.67
CA SER A 662 7.39 5.34 15.43
C SER A 662 7.04 3.85 15.26
N ARG A 663 7.39 3.00 16.24
CA ARG A 663 7.19 1.54 16.23
C ARG A 663 7.70 0.91 14.93
N LEU A 664 8.95 1.22 14.60
CA LEU A 664 9.64 0.68 13.45
C LEU A 664 10.35 -0.62 13.81
N ASN A 665 10.39 -1.54 12.85
CA ASN A 665 11.01 -2.85 13.03
C ASN A 665 12.51 -2.74 13.34
N TRP A 666 12.94 -3.34 14.46
CA TRP A 666 14.33 -3.34 14.94
C TRP A 666 15.36 -3.94 13.97
N ASN A 667 14.93 -4.79 13.03
CA ASN A 667 15.80 -5.35 12.00
C ASN A 667 16.50 -4.26 11.17
N LEU A 668 15.94 -3.05 11.06
CA LEU A 668 16.58 -1.92 10.37
C LEU A 668 17.98 -1.58 10.89
N LEU A 669 18.24 -1.78 12.19
CA LEU A 669 19.57 -1.52 12.78
C LEU A 669 20.67 -2.38 12.12
N LEU A 670 20.32 -3.61 11.74
CA LEU A 670 21.21 -4.58 11.10
C LEU A 670 21.11 -4.52 9.57
N ASP A 671 19.89 -4.44 9.04
CA ASP A 671 19.62 -4.60 7.61
C ASP A 671 20.10 -3.42 6.76
N LEU A 672 20.21 -2.23 7.36
CA LEU A 672 20.80 -1.05 6.71
C LEU A 672 22.29 -1.22 6.49
N ASN A 673 23.02 -1.70 7.51
CA ASN A 673 24.44 -2.02 7.43
C ASN A 673 24.87 -2.89 8.62
N ALA A 674 25.04 -4.20 8.38
CA ALA A 674 25.36 -5.17 9.42
C ALA A 674 26.78 -5.01 9.96
N ASP A 675 27.75 -4.67 9.10
CA ASP A 675 29.15 -4.50 9.50
C ASP A 675 29.31 -3.30 10.43
N ARG A 676 28.70 -2.16 10.06
CA ARG A 676 28.62 -0.96 10.92
C ARG A 676 27.98 -1.28 12.27
N PHE A 677 26.92 -2.09 12.28
CA PHE A 677 26.26 -2.50 13.51
C PHE A 677 27.21 -3.31 14.41
N TYR A 678 27.88 -4.32 13.87
CA TYR A 678 28.77 -5.19 14.66
C TYR A 678 30.03 -4.48 15.15
N GLU A 679 30.60 -3.55 14.37
CA GLU A 679 31.73 -2.72 14.79
C GLU A 679 31.40 -1.81 15.98
N ASN A 680 30.13 -1.45 16.16
CA ASN A 680 29.68 -0.53 17.20
C ASN A 680 28.76 -1.19 18.24
N LEU A 681 28.78 -2.52 18.34
CA LEU A 681 27.91 -3.29 19.25
C LEU A 681 27.99 -2.80 20.70
N ALA A 682 29.19 -2.44 21.16
CA ALA A 682 29.40 -1.93 22.51
C ALA A 682 28.64 -0.62 22.78
N ALA A 683 28.74 0.35 21.85
CA ALA A 683 28.04 1.63 21.96
C ALA A 683 26.51 1.43 21.97
N ILE A 684 26.00 0.52 21.14
CA ILE A 684 24.56 0.23 21.03
C ILE A 684 24.01 -0.34 22.34
N VAL A 685 24.71 -1.30 22.95
CA VAL A 685 24.30 -1.88 24.23
C VAL A 685 24.26 -0.80 25.32
N THR A 686 25.28 0.07 25.38
CA THR A 686 25.30 1.18 26.34
C THR A 686 24.20 2.20 26.09
N GLU A 687 23.95 2.58 24.83
CA GLU A 687 22.98 3.63 24.47
C GLU A 687 21.52 3.19 24.57
N CYS A 688 21.24 1.87 24.59
CA CYS A 688 19.90 1.36 24.84
C CYS A 688 19.36 1.78 26.23
N ASN A 689 20.23 2.05 27.21
CA ASN A 689 19.95 2.50 28.58
C ASN A 689 18.95 1.63 29.39
N SER A 690 18.37 0.58 28.80
CA SER A 690 17.32 -0.25 29.38
C SER A 690 17.31 -1.64 28.76
N GLN A 691 17.31 -2.64 29.63
CA GLN A 691 17.23 -4.06 29.27
C GLN A 691 15.98 -4.41 28.44
N ASN A 692 14.86 -3.69 28.65
CA ASN A 692 13.61 -3.91 27.92
C ASN A 692 13.72 -3.58 26.43
N VAL A 693 14.53 -2.57 26.06
CA VAL A 693 14.76 -2.21 24.66
C VAL A 693 15.56 -3.30 23.97
N LEU A 694 16.63 -3.79 24.61
CA LEU A 694 17.41 -4.92 24.09
C LEU A 694 16.58 -6.21 23.99
N ASN A 695 15.72 -6.50 24.98
CA ASN A 695 14.80 -7.63 24.92
C ASN A 695 13.83 -7.53 23.73
N SER A 696 13.37 -6.33 23.42
CA SER A 696 12.51 -6.06 22.26
C SER A 696 13.27 -6.28 20.95
N ILE A 697 14.51 -5.78 20.87
CA ILE A 697 15.40 -5.97 19.71
C ILE A 697 15.65 -7.47 19.47
N VAL A 698 16.06 -8.22 20.50
CA VAL A 698 16.32 -9.67 20.43
C VAL A 698 15.09 -10.43 19.96
N SER A 699 13.90 -10.06 20.46
CA SER A 699 12.65 -10.74 20.13
C SER A 699 12.17 -10.49 18.69
N GLU A 700 12.41 -9.30 18.14
CA GLU A 700 11.92 -8.92 16.80
C GLU A 700 12.92 -9.22 15.67
N ILE A 701 14.22 -9.38 15.97
CA ILE A 701 15.22 -9.76 14.96
C ILE A 701 14.87 -11.13 14.35
N SER A 702 14.81 -11.16 13.02
CA SER A 702 14.46 -12.33 12.20
C SER A 702 15.54 -12.59 11.15
N ASP A 703 15.50 -13.73 10.44
CA ASP A 703 16.43 -13.96 9.32
C ASP A 703 16.04 -13.17 8.06
N GLU A 704 14.79 -12.77 7.92
CA GLU A 704 14.31 -11.97 6.80
C GLU A 704 14.90 -10.55 6.84
N ASN A 705 15.32 -10.02 5.69
CA ASN A 705 15.75 -8.63 5.59
C ASN A 705 14.52 -7.73 5.35
N CYS A 706 14.25 -6.82 6.29
CA CYS A 706 13.08 -5.95 6.26
C CYS A 706 13.10 -4.92 5.13
N LEU A 707 14.28 -4.64 4.55
CA LEU A 707 14.43 -3.85 3.32
C LEU A 707 14.01 -4.62 2.06
N ASN A 708 13.83 -5.95 2.11
CA ASN A 708 13.22 -6.70 1.01
C ASN A 708 11.69 -6.79 1.11
N THR A 709 11.13 -6.47 2.27
CA THR A 709 9.71 -6.65 2.57
C THR A 709 9.04 -5.30 2.86
N VAL A 710 8.93 -4.91 4.13
CA VAL A 710 8.16 -3.76 4.61
C VAL A 710 8.75 -2.43 4.11
N TYR A 711 10.06 -2.36 3.92
CA TYR A 711 10.78 -1.12 3.58
C TYR A 711 11.40 -1.13 2.18
N ARG A 712 10.95 -2.03 1.29
CA ARG A 712 11.51 -2.21 -0.07
C ARG A 712 11.65 -0.93 -0.89
N LYS A 713 10.75 0.03 -0.70
CA LYS A 713 10.72 1.30 -1.43
C LYS A 713 11.16 2.49 -0.58
N ALA A 714 11.66 2.25 0.64
CA ALA A 714 12.05 3.32 1.54
C ALA A 714 13.43 3.92 1.19
N ILE A 715 14.37 3.07 0.77
CA ILE A 715 15.76 3.45 0.49
C ILE A 715 16.31 2.62 -0.69
N GLU A 716 17.17 3.25 -1.49
CA GLU A 716 17.93 2.66 -2.60
C GLU A 716 19.20 1.92 -2.12
N ILE A 717 19.12 1.17 -1.02
CA ILE A 717 20.23 0.31 -0.58
C ILE A 717 19.96 -1.08 -1.17
N ILE A 718 20.95 -1.68 -1.84
CA ILE A 718 20.87 -3.07 -2.28
C ILE A 718 20.90 -3.94 -1.01
N PRO A 719 19.79 -4.61 -0.68
CA PRO A 719 19.69 -5.33 0.58
C PRO A 719 20.53 -6.61 0.50
N TYR A 720 21.59 -6.67 1.31
CA TYR A 720 22.34 -7.89 1.55
C TYR A 720 21.76 -8.59 2.79
N THR A 721 21.49 -9.89 2.68
CA THR A 721 21.04 -10.71 3.82
C THR A 721 22.10 -11.75 4.15
N PRO A 722 22.78 -11.66 5.29
CA PRO A 722 23.70 -12.69 5.74
C PRO A 722 22.95 -14.02 5.95
N LEU A 723 23.57 -15.14 5.58
CA LEU A 723 23.06 -16.47 5.90
C LEU A 723 22.99 -16.64 7.43
N HIS A 724 21.84 -17.07 7.96
CA HIS A 724 21.60 -17.19 9.42
C HIS A 724 21.84 -15.89 10.20
N LYS A 725 21.34 -14.75 9.69
CA LYS A 725 21.43 -13.41 10.31
C LYS A 725 21.06 -13.43 11.79
N LYS A 726 19.91 -14.02 12.15
CA LYS A 726 19.43 -14.08 13.54
C LYS A 726 20.41 -14.83 14.43
N LYS A 727 20.82 -16.04 14.02
CA LYS A 727 21.78 -16.85 14.78
C LYS A 727 23.12 -16.13 14.98
N THR A 728 23.62 -15.46 13.93
CA THR A 728 24.89 -14.72 13.97
C THR A 728 24.81 -13.52 14.92
N PHE A 729 23.71 -12.76 14.86
CA PHE A 729 23.46 -11.66 15.79
C PHE A 729 23.40 -12.13 17.24
N LEU A 730 22.59 -13.15 17.53
CA LEU A 730 22.44 -13.68 18.89
C LEU A 730 23.79 -14.16 19.45
N ASN A 731 24.58 -14.89 18.65
CA ASN A 731 25.88 -15.38 19.08
C ASN A 731 26.88 -14.25 19.37
N LYS A 732 26.97 -13.23 18.50
CA LYS A 732 27.86 -12.07 18.71
C LYS A 732 27.44 -11.23 19.91
N LEU A 733 26.12 -11.08 20.14
CA LEU A 733 25.62 -10.37 21.31
C LEU A 733 25.93 -11.13 22.60
N THR A 734 25.73 -12.45 22.62
CA THR A 734 26.08 -13.28 23.78
C THR A 734 27.59 -13.27 24.05
N SER A 735 28.44 -13.43 23.02
CA SER A 735 29.89 -13.38 23.21
C SER A 735 30.36 -12.04 23.75
N TYR A 736 29.80 -10.93 23.25
CA TYR A 736 30.10 -9.59 23.78
C TYR A 736 29.70 -9.45 25.25
N LEU A 737 28.49 -9.89 25.63
CA LEU A 737 28.03 -9.81 27.02
C LEU A 737 28.87 -10.69 27.96
N ASP A 738 29.31 -11.86 27.49
CA ASP A 738 30.19 -12.78 28.23
C ASP A 738 31.60 -12.19 28.39
N GLU A 739 32.23 -11.73 27.30
CA GLU A 739 33.60 -11.19 27.29
C GLU A 739 33.74 -9.87 28.04
N SER A 740 32.72 -9.02 27.98
CA SER A 740 32.69 -7.74 28.70
C SER A 740 32.37 -7.89 30.20
N GLY A 741 31.88 -9.06 30.62
CA GLY A 741 31.45 -9.31 32.01
C GLY A 741 30.15 -8.62 32.41
N VAL A 742 29.47 -7.94 31.47
CA VAL A 742 28.25 -7.15 31.75
C VAL A 742 26.98 -8.01 31.65
N PHE A 743 27.10 -9.30 31.33
CA PHE A 743 25.95 -10.22 31.25
C PHE A 743 25.10 -10.23 32.54
N CYS A 744 25.69 -9.93 33.71
CA CYS A 744 24.97 -9.83 34.99
C CYS A 744 23.88 -8.73 34.92
N GLU A 745 24.25 -7.54 34.45
CA GLU A 745 23.31 -6.41 34.29
C GLU A 745 22.25 -6.72 33.21
N TYR A 746 22.61 -7.51 32.20
CA TYR A 746 21.75 -7.86 31.07
C TYR A 746 21.18 -9.29 31.14
N LEU A 747 21.04 -9.87 32.34
CA LEU A 747 20.59 -11.26 32.53
C LEU A 747 19.30 -11.62 31.78
N THR A 748 18.23 -10.81 31.85
CA THR A 748 16.96 -11.12 31.17
C THR A 748 17.10 -11.16 29.65
N THR A 749 18.01 -10.37 29.08
CA THR A 749 18.36 -10.42 27.65
C THR A 749 19.09 -11.72 27.31
N VAL A 750 20.06 -12.12 28.13
CA VAL A 750 20.79 -13.39 27.95
C VAL A 750 19.85 -14.59 28.05
N LEU A 751 18.96 -14.60 29.04
CA LEU A 751 17.95 -15.66 29.20
C LEU A 751 16.99 -15.70 28.01
N LYS A 752 16.59 -14.54 27.48
CA LYS A 752 15.77 -14.46 26.26
C LYS A 752 16.49 -15.02 25.04
N ILE A 753 17.78 -14.75 24.88
CA ILE A 753 18.60 -15.35 23.81
C ILE A 753 18.65 -16.87 23.96
N CYS A 754 18.88 -17.38 25.18
CA CYS A 754 18.91 -18.82 25.45
C CYS A 754 17.55 -19.50 25.17
N LEU A 755 16.43 -18.83 25.47
CA LEU A 755 15.08 -19.27 25.10
C LEU A 755 14.94 -19.39 23.58
N ASP A 756 15.32 -18.35 22.83
CA ASP A 756 15.25 -18.33 21.37
C ASP A 756 16.13 -19.42 20.71
N GLN A 757 17.23 -19.79 21.38
CA GLN A 757 18.11 -20.89 20.96
C GLN A 757 17.65 -22.27 21.46
N ASN A 758 16.53 -22.36 22.18
CA ASN A 758 16.06 -23.58 22.86
C ASN A 758 17.13 -24.24 23.75
N ASN A 759 17.97 -23.44 24.41
CA ASN A 759 19.07 -23.93 25.24
C ASN A 759 18.86 -23.55 26.72
N LEU A 760 18.00 -24.31 27.39
CA LEU A 760 17.65 -24.09 28.80
C LEU A 760 18.82 -24.37 29.74
N GLU A 761 19.65 -25.37 29.44
CA GLU A 761 20.81 -25.68 30.27
C GLU A 761 21.80 -24.53 30.32
N LYS A 762 22.03 -23.85 29.19
CA LYS A 762 22.87 -22.64 29.16
C LYS A 762 22.25 -21.51 29.99
N ALA A 763 20.93 -21.31 29.92
CA ALA A 763 20.22 -20.34 30.76
C ALA A 763 20.39 -20.64 32.26
N MET A 764 20.26 -21.91 32.65
CA MET A 764 20.45 -22.35 34.04
C MET A 764 21.88 -22.12 34.52
N LYS A 765 22.89 -22.32 33.66
CA LYS A 765 24.30 -22.03 34.01
C LYS A 765 24.55 -20.56 34.33
N TYR A 766 23.95 -19.62 33.60
CA TYR A 766 24.07 -18.19 33.93
C TYR A 766 23.42 -17.85 35.27
N MET A 767 22.24 -18.43 35.56
CA MET A 767 21.57 -18.23 36.84
C MET A 767 22.34 -18.87 38.00
N SER A 768 22.88 -20.08 37.81
CA SER A 768 23.75 -20.77 38.78
C SER A 768 25.00 -19.94 39.10
N PHE A 769 25.65 -19.38 38.09
CA PHE A 769 26.83 -18.52 38.27
C PHE A 769 26.51 -17.28 39.13
N LEU A 770 25.37 -16.62 38.88
CA LEU A 770 24.94 -15.47 39.68
C LEU A 770 24.45 -15.87 41.07
N LEU A 771 23.84 -17.04 41.23
CA LEU A 771 23.39 -17.53 42.53
C LEU A 771 24.60 -17.78 43.45
N ALA A 772 25.73 -18.23 42.89
CA ALA A 772 26.97 -18.48 43.61
C ALA A 772 27.66 -17.21 44.15
N SER A 773 27.38 -16.01 43.57
CA SER A 773 27.92 -14.74 44.09
C SER A 773 27.22 -14.31 45.40
N ASN A 774 25.99 -14.77 45.60
CA ASN A 774 25.13 -14.53 46.78
C ASN A 774 24.93 -13.03 47.14
N SER A 775 24.94 -12.14 46.14
CA SER A 775 24.65 -10.70 46.34
C SER A 775 23.15 -10.39 46.25
N GLU A 776 22.65 -9.40 47.01
CA GLU A 776 21.23 -9.00 46.96
C GLU A 776 20.81 -8.53 45.55
N GLU A 777 21.66 -7.77 44.86
CA GLU A 777 21.38 -7.30 43.50
C GLU A 777 21.28 -8.47 42.50
N ASP A 778 22.13 -9.48 42.62
CA ASP A 778 22.09 -10.65 41.74
C ASP A 778 20.87 -11.53 41.99
N LEU A 779 20.43 -11.65 43.26
CA LEU A 779 19.18 -12.32 43.61
C LEU A 779 17.98 -11.62 42.95
N GLU A 780 17.90 -10.28 42.99
CA GLU A 780 16.84 -9.52 42.30
C GLU A 780 16.88 -9.72 40.78
N ARG A 781 18.08 -9.74 40.17
CA ARG A 781 18.26 -10.00 38.73
C ARG A 781 17.77 -11.40 38.36
N ILE A 782 18.14 -12.42 39.16
CA ILE A 782 17.70 -13.81 38.96
C ILE A 782 16.17 -13.90 39.08
N GLU A 783 15.54 -13.22 40.04
CA GLU A 783 14.08 -13.18 40.19
C GLU A 783 13.37 -12.58 38.97
N HIS A 784 13.88 -11.47 38.44
CA HIS A 784 13.39 -10.87 37.20
C HIS A 784 13.61 -11.81 35.98
N GLY A 785 14.73 -12.52 35.95
CA GLY A 785 14.99 -13.54 34.93
C GLY A 785 14.03 -14.73 35.00
N LEU A 786 13.73 -15.21 36.20
CA LEU A 786 12.82 -16.32 36.46
C LEU A 786 11.37 -15.96 36.10
N THR A 787 10.94 -14.73 36.39
CA THR A 787 9.62 -14.24 35.97
C THR A 787 9.49 -14.19 34.44
N LEU A 788 10.54 -13.82 33.71
CA LEU A 788 10.57 -13.90 32.24
C LEU A 788 10.46 -15.36 31.74
N LEU A 789 11.24 -16.28 32.31
CA LEU A 789 11.23 -17.69 31.91
C LEU A 789 9.87 -18.37 32.14
N LYS A 790 9.22 -18.07 33.28
CA LYS A 790 7.88 -18.59 33.64
C LYS A 790 6.77 -18.22 32.65
N ILE A 791 6.92 -17.11 31.91
CA ILE A 791 5.94 -16.72 30.88
C ILE A 791 5.95 -17.73 29.71
N HIS A 792 7.08 -18.37 29.47
CA HIS A 792 7.29 -19.22 28.29
C HIS A 792 7.43 -20.71 28.62
N ILE A 793 7.77 -21.09 29.86
CA ILE A 793 8.14 -22.46 30.25
C ILE A 793 7.48 -22.84 31.57
N ASN A 794 7.04 -24.09 31.67
CA ASN A 794 6.44 -24.64 32.88
C ASN A 794 7.46 -24.77 34.03
N ALA A 795 6.99 -24.63 35.27
CA ALA A 795 7.82 -24.74 36.46
C ALA A 795 8.56 -26.10 36.55
N ASP A 796 7.90 -27.20 36.18
CA ASP A 796 8.48 -28.55 36.19
C ASP A 796 9.67 -28.68 35.23
N ASP A 797 9.59 -28.06 34.05
CA ASP A 797 10.65 -28.11 33.05
C ASP A 797 11.84 -27.24 33.47
N LEU A 798 11.60 -26.09 34.11
CA LEU A 798 12.65 -25.26 34.70
C LEU A 798 13.36 -25.98 35.85
N PHE A 799 12.60 -26.64 36.72
CA PHE A 799 13.14 -27.43 37.82
C PHE A 799 13.97 -28.62 37.31
N LYS A 800 13.46 -29.35 36.29
CA LYS A 800 14.20 -30.42 35.61
C LYS A 800 15.49 -29.91 34.96
N ALA A 801 15.45 -28.75 34.28
CA ALA A 801 16.62 -28.17 33.64
C ALA A 801 17.72 -27.78 34.65
N ALA A 802 17.33 -27.25 35.82
CA ALA A 802 18.26 -26.97 36.91
C ALA A 802 18.91 -28.25 37.48
N LEU A 803 18.12 -29.31 37.67
CA LEU A 803 18.66 -30.60 38.11
C LEU A 803 19.57 -31.28 37.07
N ASN A 804 19.29 -31.09 35.77
CA ASN A 804 20.13 -31.63 34.70
C ASN A 804 21.54 -31.00 34.65
N ILE A 805 21.72 -29.77 35.13
CA ILE A 805 23.05 -29.17 35.31
C ILE A 805 23.72 -29.56 36.64
N PHE A 806 23.06 -30.43 37.42
CA PHE A 806 23.51 -30.98 38.71
C PHE A 806 23.63 -29.95 39.85
N ASP A 807 22.95 -28.81 39.73
CA ASP A 807 22.91 -27.76 40.74
C ASP A 807 21.62 -27.88 41.58
N VAL A 808 21.78 -28.43 42.79
CA VAL A 808 20.67 -28.67 43.72
C VAL A 808 20.21 -27.37 44.39
N GLU A 809 21.10 -26.39 44.57
CA GLU A 809 20.80 -25.10 45.19
C GLU A 809 19.94 -24.22 44.26
N LEU A 810 20.28 -24.19 42.98
CA LEU A 810 19.46 -23.52 41.96
C LEU A 810 18.08 -24.19 41.82
N ALA A 811 18.02 -25.52 41.88
CA ALA A 811 16.76 -26.26 41.82
C ALA A 811 15.85 -25.93 43.01
N ASP A 812 16.39 -25.84 44.23
CA ASP A 812 15.67 -25.40 45.43
C ASP A 812 15.18 -23.95 45.31
N PHE A 813 16.03 -23.05 44.81
CA PHE A 813 15.66 -21.66 44.57
C PHE A 813 14.48 -21.55 43.59
N ILE A 814 14.54 -22.26 42.46
CA ILE A 814 13.47 -22.30 41.46
C ILE A 814 12.19 -22.88 42.06
N ALA A 815 12.27 -23.98 42.80
CA ALA A 815 11.11 -24.64 43.40
C ALA A 815 10.35 -23.71 44.35
N LYS A 816 11.06 -23.04 45.26
CA LYS A 816 10.50 -22.07 46.21
C LYS A 816 9.87 -20.88 45.49
N ARG A 817 10.56 -20.30 44.50
CA ARG A 817 10.06 -19.12 43.77
C ARG A 817 8.95 -19.45 42.78
N CYS A 818 8.89 -20.67 42.26
CA CYS A 818 7.79 -21.14 41.40
C CYS A 818 6.57 -21.63 42.19
N GLN A 819 6.62 -21.63 43.54
CA GLN A 819 5.55 -22.14 44.39
C GLN A 819 5.18 -23.59 44.04
N MET A 820 6.18 -24.40 43.71
CA MET A 820 6.00 -25.83 43.48
C MET A 820 5.58 -26.50 44.80
N ASN A 821 4.86 -27.61 44.72
CA ASN A 821 4.38 -28.32 45.90
C ASN A 821 5.57 -28.81 46.77
N PRO A 822 5.77 -28.26 47.99
CA PRO A 822 6.93 -28.63 48.82
C PRO A 822 6.92 -30.11 49.21
N LEU A 823 5.73 -30.71 49.34
CA LEU A 823 5.58 -32.14 49.63
C LEU A 823 6.10 -33.04 48.50
N GLU A 824 6.18 -32.52 47.27
CA GLU A 824 6.68 -33.25 46.12
C GLU A 824 8.16 -32.97 45.85
N VAL A 825 8.61 -31.73 46.09
CA VAL A 825 9.96 -31.27 45.69
C VAL A 825 10.99 -31.37 46.80
N ASP A 826 10.66 -31.03 48.05
CA ASP A 826 11.60 -31.08 49.18
C ASP A 826 12.19 -32.48 49.43
N PRO A 827 11.41 -33.58 49.32
CA PRO A 827 11.99 -34.92 49.44
C PRO A 827 13.06 -35.20 48.39
N ILE A 828 12.88 -34.68 47.16
CA ILE A 828 13.82 -34.85 46.04
C ILE A 828 15.12 -34.13 46.33
N ILE A 829 15.01 -32.87 46.73
CA ILE A 829 16.17 -32.01 47.02
C ILE A 829 16.97 -32.60 48.19
N ASN A 830 16.28 -33.00 49.27
CA ASN A 830 16.93 -33.59 50.44
C ASN A 830 17.59 -34.94 50.13
N GLU A 831 16.94 -35.81 49.34
CA GLU A 831 17.52 -37.08 48.88
C GLU A 831 18.78 -36.85 48.04
N LEU A 832 18.75 -35.92 47.08
CA LEU A 832 19.87 -35.63 46.20
C LEU A 832 21.03 -34.91 46.91
N ALA A 833 20.74 -34.05 47.89
CA ALA A 833 21.75 -33.30 48.64
C ALA A 833 22.68 -34.21 49.47
N VAL A 834 22.17 -35.35 49.95
CA VAL A 834 22.92 -36.31 50.78
C VAL A 834 23.86 -37.21 49.93
N LEU A 835 23.55 -37.41 48.65
CA LEU A 835 24.32 -38.30 47.77
C LEU A 835 25.64 -37.64 47.32
N GLU A 836 26.70 -38.44 47.20
CA GLU A 836 27.95 -38.05 46.54
C GLU A 836 27.75 -37.75 45.04
N GLU A 837 28.69 -37.04 44.40
CA GLU A 837 28.54 -36.50 43.05
C GLU A 837 28.11 -37.54 41.99
N LEU A 838 28.78 -38.68 41.92
CA LEU A 838 28.52 -39.70 40.89
C LEU A 838 27.20 -40.45 41.14
N PRO A 839 26.88 -40.93 42.37
CA PRO A 839 25.54 -41.43 42.70
C PRO A 839 24.41 -40.43 42.46
N ARG A 840 24.63 -39.15 42.79
CA ARG A 840 23.65 -38.06 42.59
C ARG A 840 23.31 -37.88 41.11
N ARG A 841 24.31 -37.84 40.22
CA ARG A 841 24.11 -37.74 38.76
C ARG A 841 23.31 -38.91 38.20
N ILE A 842 23.59 -40.14 38.69
CA ILE A 842 22.84 -41.34 38.30
C ILE A 842 21.39 -41.23 38.78
N ALA A 843 21.17 -40.86 40.04
CA ALA A 843 19.83 -40.72 40.61
C ALA A 843 18.98 -39.68 39.86
N ILE A 844 19.57 -38.54 39.49
CA ILE A 844 18.91 -37.50 38.68
C ILE A 844 18.49 -38.06 37.32
N HIS A 845 19.41 -38.69 36.59
CA HIS A 845 19.09 -39.24 35.26
C HIS A 845 18.07 -40.38 35.31
N LEU A 846 18.13 -41.26 36.31
CA LEU A 846 17.14 -42.31 36.52
C LEU A 846 15.75 -41.73 36.80
N ARG A 847 15.68 -40.70 37.66
CA ARG A 847 14.41 -40.05 38.02
C ARG A 847 13.71 -39.43 36.82
N TYR A 848 14.49 -38.83 35.91
CA TYR A 848 13.97 -38.19 34.70
C TYR A 848 13.94 -39.09 33.47
N GLN A 849 14.19 -40.40 33.64
CA GLN A 849 14.15 -41.39 32.57
C GLN A 849 15.17 -41.13 31.45
N ASN A 850 16.28 -40.45 31.76
CA ASN A 850 17.41 -40.26 30.85
C ASN A 850 18.31 -41.51 30.87
N TRP A 851 17.78 -42.65 30.42
CA TRP A 851 18.42 -43.96 30.54
C TRP A 851 19.80 -44.03 29.86
N GLU A 852 19.97 -43.33 28.73
CA GLU A 852 21.23 -43.27 27.97
C GLU A 852 22.37 -42.60 28.75
N GLU A 853 22.10 -41.49 29.43
CA GLU A 853 23.12 -40.84 30.26
C GLU A 853 23.31 -41.60 31.58
N ALA A 854 22.23 -42.14 32.15
CA ALA A 854 22.30 -42.96 33.36
C ALA A 854 23.25 -44.15 33.19
N ILE A 855 23.15 -44.91 32.09
CA ILE A 855 24.04 -46.06 31.84
C ILE A 855 25.51 -45.64 31.68
N GLY A 856 25.76 -44.46 31.08
CA GLY A 856 27.10 -43.90 30.96
C GLY A 856 27.74 -43.60 32.32
N TYR A 857 26.98 -43.04 33.26
CA TYR A 857 27.46 -42.81 34.62
C TYR A 857 27.52 -44.10 35.47
N MET A 858 26.60 -45.04 35.28
CA MET A 858 26.61 -46.34 35.99
C MET A 858 27.88 -47.14 35.69
N MET A 859 28.33 -47.15 34.45
CA MET A 859 29.56 -47.87 34.05
C MET A 859 30.85 -47.19 34.49
N ARG A 860 30.80 -45.94 34.96
CA ARG A 860 31.96 -45.21 35.52
C ARG A 860 32.17 -45.47 37.03
N ARG A 861 31.30 -46.25 37.68
CA ARG A 861 31.48 -46.66 39.08
C ARG A 861 32.75 -47.54 39.19
N GLU A 862 33.46 -47.43 40.31
CA GLU A 862 34.67 -48.24 40.54
C GLU A 862 34.35 -49.75 40.69
N ASN A 863 33.22 -50.08 41.33
CA ASN A 863 32.71 -51.45 41.48
C ASN A 863 31.42 -51.62 40.68
N VAL A 864 31.53 -51.99 39.41
CA VAL A 864 30.38 -52.21 38.52
C VAL A 864 29.85 -53.64 38.68
N ASP A 865 28.58 -53.78 39.08
CA ASP A 865 27.89 -55.08 39.05
C ASP A 865 27.48 -55.42 37.61
N LYS A 866 27.99 -56.55 37.11
CA LYS A 866 27.71 -57.06 35.76
C LYS A 866 26.22 -57.32 35.55
N GLU A 867 25.53 -57.92 36.53
CA GLU A 867 24.15 -58.32 36.36
C GLU A 867 23.20 -57.12 36.38
N GLU A 868 23.48 -56.13 37.24
CA GLU A 868 22.76 -54.85 37.29
C GLU A 868 22.81 -54.14 35.92
N VAL A 869 24.01 -53.99 35.34
CA VAL A 869 24.21 -53.28 34.06
C VAL A 869 23.58 -54.03 32.89
N LEU A 870 23.77 -55.35 32.77
CA LEU A 870 23.21 -56.12 31.65
C LEU A 870 21.67 -56.18 31.71
N ASN A 871 21.09 -56.28 32.91
CA ASN A 871 19.63 -56.21 33.07
C ASN A 871 19.09 -54.83 32.76
N PHE A 872 19.78 -53.77 33.19
CA PHE A 872 19.40 -52.39 32.87
C PHE A 872 19.41 -52.12 31.36
N ILE A 873 20.45 -52.59 30.65
CA ILE A 873 20.55 -52.50 29.19
C ILE A 873 19.36 -53.18 28.51
N LYS A 874 19.02 -54.40 28.92
CA LYS A 874 17.89 -55.16 28.35
C LYS A 874 16.54 -54.53 28.66
N GLN A 875 16.37 -54.01 29.87
CA GLN A 875 15.11 -53.45 30.34
C GLN A 875 14.79 -52.10 29.68
N HIS A 876 15.81 -51.28 29.43
CA HIS A 876 15.65 -49.91 28.95
C HIS A 876 16.11 -49.69 27.50
N ASP A 877 16.54 -50.74 26.79
CA ASP A 877 16.93 -50.71 25.38
C ASP A 877 18.05 -49.68 25.06
N VAL A 878 19.08 -49.64 25.91
CA VAL A 878 20.21 -48.68 25.81
C VAL A 878 21.52 -49.33 25.38
N SER A 879 21.47 -50.42 24.61
CA SER A 879 22.65 -51.24 24.34
C SER A 879 23.67 -50.52 23.44
N LYS A 880 23.21 -49.65 22.52
CA LYS A 880 24.08 -48.78 21.71
C LYS A 880 24.93 -47.83 22.55
N ARG A 881 24.30 -47.09 23.48
CA ARG A 881 24.99 -46.14 24.36
C ARG A 881 25.94 -46.87 25.31
N ALA A 882 25.52 -48.04 25.81
CA ALA A 882 26.35 -48.90 26.62
C ALA A 882 27.59 -49.40 25.86
N TYR A 883 27.43 -49.83 24.60
CA TYR A 883 28.54 -50.19 23.72
C TYR A 883 29.51 -49.01 23.53
N LEU A 884 29.02 -47.82 23.21
CA LEU A 884 29.88 -46.63 23.01
C LEU A 884 30.66 -46.23 24.27
N GLU A 885 30.04 -46.26 25.44
CA GLU A 885 30.75 -45.94 26.69
C GLU A 885 31.70 -47.07 27.12
N SER A 886 31.39 -48.34 26.84
CA SER A 886 32.30 -49.48 27.09
C SER A 886 33.60 -49.40 26.30
N LEU A 887 33.61 -48.73 25.13
CA LEU A 887 34.81 -48.47 24.33
C LEU A 887 35.72 -47.38 24.96
N LYS A 888 35.16 -46.45 25.74
CA LYS A 888 35.91 -45.35 26.37
C LYS A 888 36.59 -45.77 27.68
N ILE A 889 36.06 -46.80 28.35
CA ILE A 889 36.53 -47.28 29.65
C ILE A 889 37.58 -48.38 29.41
N SER A 890 38.75 -48.26 30.05
CA SER A 890 39.83 -49.24 29.90
C SER A 890 39.42 -50.61 30.47
N LYS A 891 39.16 -51.58 29.59
CA LYS A 891 38.82 -52.99 29.86
C LYS A 891 37.64 -53.19 30.84
N VAL A 892 36.42 -52.98 30.36
CA VAL A 892 35.21 -53.49 31.02
C VAL A 892 35.24 -55.05 30.98
N PRO A 893 35.18 -55.77 32.12
CA PRO A 893 35.35 -57.23 32.17
C PRO A 893 34.32 -58.02 31.34
N PHE A 894 33.14 -57.45 31.13
CA PHE A 894 32.00 -58.05 30.43
C PHE A 894 31.66 -57.34 29.11
N HIS A 895 32.65 -56.65 28.51
CA HIS A 895 32.51 -55.95 27.21
C HIS A 895 31.92 -56.84 26.10
N LYS A 896 32.35 -58.10 26.02
CA LYS A 896 31.84 -59.06 25.02
C LYS A 896 30.34 -59.33 25.17
N ASP A 897 29.82 -59.30 26.40
CA ASP A 897 28.39 -59.51 26.66
C ASP A 897 27.57 -58.29 26.22
N ILE A 898 28.09 -57.07 26.40
CA ILE A 898 27.48 -55.82 25.90
C ILE A 898 27.45 -55.83 24.36
N VAL A 899 28.55 -56.26 23.73
CA VAL A 899 28.64 -56.41 22.27
C VAL A 899 27.58 -57.37 21.75
N GLN A 900 27.38 -58.53 22.40
CA GLN A 900 26.35 -59.48 22.00
C GLN A 900 24.94 -58.90 22.13
N LEU A 901 24.64 -58.13 23.18
CA LEU A 901 23.34 -57.45 23.30
C LEU A 901 23.12 -56.41 22.20
N TYR A 902 24.15 -55.63 21.87
CA TYR A 902 24.06 -54.66 20.78
C TYR A 902 23.92 -55.32 19.41
N VAL A 903 24.63 -56.43 19.17
CA VAL A 903 24.45 -57.24 17.96
C VAL A 903 23.03 -57.80 17.88
N GLN A 904 22.46 -58.30 18.99
CA GLN A 904 21.08 -58.79 19.02
C GLN A 904 20.07 -57.67 18.70
N GLU A 905 20.28 -56.47 19.22
CA GLU A 905 19.48 -55.28 18.89
C GLU A 905 19.55 -54.97 17.38
N LEU A 906 20.75 -54.89 16.81
CA LEU A 906 20.96 -54.65 15.38
C LEU A 906 20.30 -55.74 14.49
N VAL A 907 20.39 -57.00 14.91
CA VAL A 907 19.73 -58.13 14.23
C VAL A 907 18.21 -57.98 14.29
N SER A 908 17.65 -57.57 15.43
CA SER A 908 16.21 -57.31 15.58
C SER A 908 15.72 -56.19 14.64
N HIS A 909 16.58 -55.19 14.38
CA HIS A 909 16.35 -54.11 13.42
C HIS A 909 16.69 -54.47 11.97
N LYS A 910 17.02 -55.73 11.67
CA LYS A 910 17.43 -56.22 10.34
C LYS A 910 18.69 -55.56 9.77
N CYS A 911 19.51 -54.93 10.61
CA CYS A 911 20.79 -54.32 10.23
C CYS A 911 21.91 -55.37 10.20
N HIS A 912 21.72 -56.41 9.40
CA HIS A 912 22.56 -57.61 9.41
C HIS A 912 24.02 -57.35 9.00
N ASN A 913 24.27 -56.41 8.08
CA ASN A 913 25.64 -56.04 7.68
C ASN A 913 26.42 -55.38 8.83
N GLU A 914 25.79 -54.45 9.55
CA GLU A 914 26.44 -53.77 10.68
C GLU A 914 26.69 -54.75 11.85
N ALA A 915 25.72 -55.60 12.15
CA ALA A 915 25.85 -56.67 13.12
C ALA A 915 27.01 -57.63 12.78
N ALA A 916 27.12 -58.03 11.50
CA ALA A 916 28.18 -58.91 11.02
C ALA A 916 29.57 -58.29 11.17
N VAL A 917 29.73 -57.01 10.82
CA VAL A 917 31.02 -56.31 10.94
C VAL A 917 31.47 -56.20 12.40
N ILE A 918 30.55 -55.91 13.32
CA ILE A 918 30.86 -55.88 14.75
C ILE A 918 31.28 -57.27 15.23
N LEU A 919 30.58 -58.33 14.83
CA LEU A 919 30.95 -59.71 15.18
C LEU A 919 32.35 -60.09 14.67
N VAL A 920 32.74 -59.67 13.47
CA VAL A 920 34.09 -59.87 12.92
C VAL A 920 35.15 -59.23 13.82
N GLN A 921 34.92 -57.98 14.28
CA GLN A 921 35.88 -57.27 15.14
C GLN A 921 36.20 -58.01 16.45
N TYR A 922 35.24 -58.79 16.96
CA TYR A 922 35.39 -59.59 18.18
C TYR A 922 35.64 -61.08 17.91
N CYS A 923 36.03 -61.44 16.68
CA CYS A 923 36.39 -62.78 16.23
C CYS A 923 35.25 -63.83 16.25
N PHE A 924 33.98 -63.41 16.21
CA PHE A 924 32.82 -64.31 16.08
C PHE A 924 32.51 -64.62 14.60
N TYR A 925 33.48 -65.19 13.87
CA TYR A 925 33.43 -65.32 12.41
C TYR A 925 32.27 -66.19 11.89
N ASN A 926 31.94 -67.28 12.58
CA ASN A 926 30.82 -68.15 12.20
C ASN A 926 29.48 -67.41 12.24
N GLU A 927 29.22 -66.66 13.32
CA GLU A 927 28.01 -65.84 13.48
C GLU A 927 28.00 -64.69 12.48
N ALA A 928 29.15 -64.03 12.25
CA ALA A 928 29.28 -62.96 11.27
C ALA A 928 28.91 -63.42 9.85
N VAL A 929 29.37 -64.59 9.40
CA VAL A 929 29.04 -65.13 8.08
C VAL A 929 27.55 -65.47 7.96
N THR A 930 26.90 -65.94 9.03
CA THR A 930 25.44 -66.13 9.02
C THR A 930 24.69 -64.81 8.87
N GLN A 931 25.18 -63.73 9.46
CA GLN A 931 24.60 -62.40 9.31
C GLN A 931 24.88 -61.79 7.92
N PHE A 932 26.09 -61.92 7.37
CA PHE A 932 26.40 -61.49 5.99
C PHE A 932 25.54 -62.25 4.96
N LYS A 933 25.28 -63.54 5.18
CA LYS A 933 24.34 -64.32 4.38
C LYS A 933 22.93 -63.74 4.41
N LEU A 934 22.41 -63.35 5.59
CA LEU A 934 21.10 -62.71 5.71
C LEU A 934 21.08 -61.34 5.04
N ALA A 935 22.20 -60.64 5.03
CA ALA A 935 22.38 -59.37 4.34
C ALA A 935 22.61 -59.49 2.82
N LEU A 936 22.74 -60.72 2.31
CA LEU A 936 23.06 -61.05 0.91
C LEU A 936 24.43 -60.52 0.43
N ASP A 937 25.37 -60.24 1.34
CA ASP A 937 26.73 -59.82 0.99
C ASP A 937 27.63 -61.03 0.74
N TYR A 938 27.48 -61.61 -0.45
CA TYR A 938 28.24 -62.79 -0.89
C TYR A 938 29.76 -62.55 -0.92
N ARG A 939 30.22 -61.30 -1.15
CA ARG A 939 31.65 -60.99 -1.19
C ARG A 939 32.26 -61.08 0.19
N LYS A 940 31.58 -60.52 1.20
CA LYS A 940 31.99 -60.61 2.61
C LYS A 940 31.91 -62.04 3.14
N CYS A 941 30.91 -62.83 2.71
CA CYS A 941 30.89 -64.26 3.01
C CYS A 941 32.16 -64.96 2.50
N GLU A 942 32.56 -64.72 1.24
CA GLU A 942 33.78 -65.32 0.67
C GLU A 942 35.06 -64.90 1.42
N GLU A 943 35.17 -63.61 1.74
CA GLU A 943 36.32 -63.06 2.46
C GLU A 943 36.55 -63.74 3.82
N TYR A 944 35.47 -64.02 4.56
CA TYR A 944 35.57 -64.57 5.92
C TYR A 944 35.43 -66.09 6.00
N PHE A 945 35.02 -66.79 4.95
CA PHE A 945 34.95 -68.25 4.95
C PHE A 945 36.24 -68.97 5.37
N PRO A 946 37.47 -68.52 4.99
CA PRO A 946 38.72 -69.13 5.45
C PRO A 946 38.92 -69.09 6.98
N LEU A 947 38.26 -68.17 7.67
CA LEU A 947 38.35 -67.97 9.13
C LEU A 947 37.20 -68.65 9.89
N THR A 948 36.33 -69.37 9.19
CA THR A 948 35.18 -70.09 9.76
C THR A 948 35.39 -71.61 9.80
N THR A 949 34.49 -72.32 10.46
CA THR A 949 34.47 -73.79 10.50
C THR A 949 33.62 -74.44 9.38
N PHE A 950 33.18 -73.67 8.38
CA PHE A 950 32.34 -74.18 7.29
C PHE A 950 33.13 -74.99 6.25
N ASN A 951 32.60 -76.14 5.82
CA ASN A 951 33.20 -76.95 4.75
C ASN A 951 32.80 -76.42 3.35
N ASP A 952 33.43 -76.93 2.28
CA ASP A 952 33.16 -76.43 0.92
C ASP A 952 31.72 -76.71 0.43
N ALA A 953 31.08 -77.78 0.93
CA ALA A 953 29.68 -78.05 0.64
C ALA A 953 28.73 -77.03 1.29
N ASP A 954 29.04 -76.59 2.52
CA ASP A 954 28.30 -75.54 3.23
C ASP A 954 28.46 -74.18 2.53
N LYS A 955 29.67 -73.87 2.04
CA LYS A 955 29.92 -72.65 1.24
C LYS A 955 29.09 -72.63 -0.04
N MET A 956 29.11 -73.71 -0.82
CA MET A 956 28.30 -73.83 -2.04
C MET A 956 26.80 -73.70 -1.74
N LYS A 957 26.34 -74.30 -0.64
CA LYS A 957 24.95 -74.17 -0.19
C LYS A 957 24.58 -72.73 0.16
N ILE A 958 25.46 -72.02 0.89
CA ILE A 958 25.24 -70.61 1.25
C ILE A 958 25.19 -69.73 0.00
N PHE A 959 26.11 -69.89 -0.95
CA PHE A 959 26.08 -69.12 -2.20
C PHE A 959 24.85 -69.40 -3.05
N LYS A 960 24.41 -70.67 -3.12
CA LYS A 960 23.17 -71.03 -3.81
C LYS A 960 21.95 -70.36 -3.18
N GLU A 961 21.84 -70.38 -1.85
CA GLU A 961 20.74 -69.71 -1.14
C GLU A 961 20.78 -68.18 -1.30
N ILE A 962 21.97 -67.57 -1.36
CA ILE A 962 22.11 -66.14 -1.65
C ILE A 962 21.68 -65.84 -3.10
N ALA A 963 22.16 -66.62 -4.07
CA ALA A 963 21.82 -66.45 -5.48
C ALA A 963 20.31 -66.59 -5.74
N GLU A 964 19.66 -67.61 -5.16
CA GLU A 964 18.21 -67.81 -5.24
C GLU A 964 17.43 -66.63 -4.64
N LYS A 965 17.86 -66.12 -3.47
CA LYS A 965 17.26 -64.93 -2.86
C LYS A 965 17.48 -63.67 -3.69
N LEU A 966 18.65 -63.49 -4.30
CA LEU A 966 18.94 -62.36 -5.20
C LEU A 966 18.06 -62.40 -6.46
N VAL A 967 17.77 -63.60 -6.99
CA VAL A 967 16.81 -63.77 -8.09
C VAL A 967 15.39 -63.37 -7.66
N VAL A 968 14.96 -63.80 -6.47
CA VAL A 968 13.64 -63.41 -5.91
C VAL A 968 13.55 -61.90 -5.67
N MET A 969 14.66 -61.24 -5.34
CA MET A 969 14.74 -59.78 -5.14
C MET A 969 15.00 -58.99 -6.44
N GLU A 970 14.92 -59.62 -7.61
CA GLU A 970 15.17 -59.02 -8.94
C GLU A 970 16.57 -58.40 -9.12
N LYS A 971 17.55 -58.75 -8.26
CA LYS A 971 18.95 -58.34 -8.40
C LYS A 971 19.70 -59.30 -9.34
N LEU A 972 19.26 -59.34 -10.59
CA LEU A 972 19.62 -60.38 -11.56
C LEU A 972 21.10 -60.33 -11.99
N SER A 973 21.72 -59.14 -12.01
CA SER A 973 23.15 -58.99 -12.32
C SER A 973 24.06 -59.57 -11.23
N GLU A 974 23.76 -59.28 -9.96
CA GLU A 974 24.47 -59.85 -8.80
C GLU A 974 24.23 -61.36 -8.69
N ALA A 975 22.99 -61.82 -8.91
CA ALA A 975 22.68 -63.24 -8.93
C ALA A 975 23.47 -63.97 -10.03
N ALA A 976 23.50 -63.42 -11.25
CA ALA A 976 24.25 -63.99 -12.36
C ALA A 976 25.76 -64.03 -12.10
N PHE A 977 26.31 -63.00 -11.43
CA PHE A 977 27.70 -63.01 -10.99
C PHE A 977 27.96 -64.16 -10.00
N VAL A 978 27.07 -64.36 -9.01
CA VAL A 978 27.22 -65.47 -8.06
C VAL A 978 27.12 -66.83 -8.75
N TYR A 979 26.24 -66.97 -9.75
CA TYR A 979 26.15 -68.18 -10.57
C TYR A 979 27.36 -68.40 -11.49
N GLU A 980 27.93 -67.34 -12.09
CA GLU A 980 29.12 -67.43 -12.96
C GLU A 980 30.37 -67.78 -12.17
N ASP A 981 30.67 -67.02 -11.12
CA ASP A 981 31.99 -67.01 -10.47
C ASP A 981 32.08 -67.98 -9.26
N TYR A 982 31.05 -68.06 -8.42
CA TYR A 982 31.09 -68.89 -7.20
C TYR A 982 30.47 -70.27 -7.38
N LEU A 983 29.37 -70.39 -8.15
CA LEU A 983 28.68 -71.66 -8.37
C LEU A 983 29.05 -72.36 -9.68
N GLN A 984 29.76 -71.67 -10.58
CA GLN A 984 30.17 -72.18 -11.91
C GLN A 984 29.00 -72.69 -12.78
N ASP A 985 27.78 -72.20 -12.56
CA ASP A 985 26.60 -72.52 -13.36
C ASP A 985 26.34 -71.42 -14.40
N HIS A 986 27.14 -71.46 -15.46
CA HIS A 986 27.13 -70.44 -16.49
C HIS A 986 25.82 -70.43 -17.31
N MET A 987 25.16 -71.58 -17.44
CA MET A 987 23.90 -71.67 -18.21
C MET A 987 22.76 -70.95 -17.48
N THR A 988 22.65 -71.10 -16.16
CA THR A 988 21.64 -70.34 -15.39
C THR A 988 21.97 -68.86 -15.34
N ALA A 989 23.25 -68.48 -15.24
CA ALA A 989 23.68 -67.08 -15.33
C ALA A 989 23.22 -66.41 -16.64
N VAL A 990 23.43 -67.06 -17.80
CA VAL A 990 22.96 -66.55 -19.11
C VAL A 990 21.43 -66.43 -19.15
N LYS A 991 20.70 -67.44 -18.64
CA LYS A 991 19.23 -67.42 -18.61
C LYS A 991 18.68 -66.27 -17.75
N ILE A 992 19.30 -66.03 -16.58
CA ILE A 992 18.94 -64.97 -15.64
C ILE A 992 19.22 -63.59 -16.25
N LEU A 993 20.39 -63.37 -16.85
CA LEU A 993 20.74 -62.11 -17.51
C LEU A 993 19.84 -61.81 -18.71
N ALA A 994 19.53 -62.84 -19.51
CA ALA A 994 18.61 -62.71 -20.63
C ALA A 994 17.17 -62.40 -20.16
N GLN A 995 16.75 -62.91 -19.00
CA GLN A 995 15.48 -62.54 -18.36
C GLN A 995 15.49 -61.11 -17.83
N GLY A 996 16.63 -60.65 -17.30
CA GLY A 996 16.82 -59.30 -16.76
C GLY A 996 17.13 -58.20 -17.77
N ARG A 997 17.06 -58.49 -19.08
CA ARG A 997 17.39 -57.56 -20.18
C ARG A 997 18.84 -57.06 -20.19
N PHE A 998 19.75 -57.71 -19.46
CA PHE A 998 21.19 -57.46 -19.49
C PHE A 998 21.84 -58.18 -20.68
N PHE A 999 21.39 -57.84 -21.90
CA PHE A 999 21.70 -58.62 -23.10
C PHE A 999 23.19 -58.61 -23.47
N VAL A 1000 23.90 -57.50 -23.26
CA VAL A 1000 25.34 -57.44 -23.54
C VAL A 1000 26.14 -58.40 -22.66
N GLU A 1001 25.79 -58.48 -21.38
CA GLU A 1001 26.46 -59.38 -20.45
C GLU A 1001 26.07 -60.85 -20.71
N ALA A 1002 24.80 -61.10 -21.04
CA ALA A 1002 24.35 -62.42 -21.49
C ALA A 1002 25.11 -62.89 -22.75
N LEU A 1003 25.31 -62.00 -23.74
CA LEU A 1003 26.09 -62.27 -24.95
C LEU A 1003 27.58 -62.49 -24.63
N ARG A 1004 28.16 -61.72 -23.70
CA ARG A 1004 29.55 -61.88 -23.25
C ARG A 1004 29.76 -63.28 -22.67
N ILE A 1005 28.93 -63.70 -21.71
CA ILE A 1005 29.04 -65.01 -21.05
C ILE A 1005 28.75 -66.14 -22.05
N ALA A 1006 27.71 -66.00 -22.89
CA ALA A 1006 27.40 -67.00 -23.91
C ALA A 1006 28.56 -67.19 -24.90
N ARG A 1007 29.20 -66.11 -25.36
CA ARG A 1007 30.38 -66.18 -26.24
C ARG A 1007 31.61 -66.74 -25.52
N LYS A 1008 31.87 -66.30 -24.28
CA LYS A 1008 33.03 -66.72 -23.45
C LYS A 1008 33.04 -68.24 -23.22
N TYR A 1009 31.87 -68.83 -22.97
CA TYR A 1009 31.72 -70.26 -22.70
C TYR A 1009 31.16 -71.06 -23.88
N SER A 1010 31.16 -70.50 -25.09
CA SER A 1010 30.74 -71.16 -26.35
C SER A 1010 29.28 -71.64 -26.41
N TYR A 1011 28.35 -71.00 -25.71
CA TYR A 1011 26.91 -71.26 -25.78
C TYR A 1011 26.21 -70.49 -26.91
N TYR A 1012 26.66 -70.68 -28.16
CA TYR A 1012 26.12 -69.97 -29.32
C TYR A 1012 24.63 -70.28 -29.57
N ASP A 1013 24.19 -71.51 -29.31
CA ASP A 1013 22.78 -71.93 -29.48
C ASP A 1013 21.80 -71.09 -28.65
N LEU A 1014 22.22 -70.64 -27.45
CA LEU A 1014 21.41 -69.79 -26.59
C LEU A 1014 21.28 -68.35 -27.12
N ILE A 1015 22.21 -67.91 -27.96
CA ILE A 1015 22.14 -66.59 -28.58
C ILE A 1015 20.94 -66.56 -29.52
N ASP A 1016 20.84 -67.54 -30.42
CA ASP A 1016 19.78 -67.60 -31.43
C ASP A 1016 18.42 -68.02 -30.84
N LEU A 1017 18.40 -68.98 -29.90
CA LEU A 1017 17.16 -69.52 -29.35
C LEU A 1017 16.57 -68.71 -28.20
N LEU A 1018 17.38 -67.96 -27.44
CA LEU A 1018 16.94 -67.27 -26.21
C LEU A 1018 17.20 -65.76 -26.25
N ILE A 1019 18.41 -65.33 -26.58
CA ILE A 1019 18.82 -63.92 -26.44
C ILE A 1019 18.19 -63.06 -27.55
N LEU A 1020 18.37 -63.41 -28.82
CA LEU A 1020 17.86 -62.62 -29.95
C LEU A 1020 16.31 -62.48 -29.94
N PRO A 1021 15.52 -63.54 -29.71
CA PRO A 1021 14.06 -63.41 -29.59
C PRO A 1021 13.64 -62.51 -28.42
N LYS A 1022 14.35 -62.59 -27.28
CA LYS A 1022 14.08 -61.73 -26.12
C LYS A 1022 14.44 -60.27 -26.41
N MET A 1023 15.52 -59.98 -27.13
CA MET A 1023 15.88 -58.62 -27.55
C MET A 1023 14.80 -58.01 -28.45
N LEU A 1024 14.30 -58.77 -29.43
CA LEU A 1024 13.19 -58.34 -30.29
C LEU A 1024 11.92 -58.06 -29.48
N SER A 1025 11.55 -58.99 -28.59
CA SER A 1025 10.37 -58.81 -27.74
C SER A 1025 10.51 -57.60 -26.82
N SER A 1026 11.70 -57.35 -26.28
CA SER A 1026 12.00 -56.20 -25.42
C SER A 1026 11.89 -54.89 -26.20
N LEU A 1027 12.45 -54.84 -27.40
CA LEU A 1027 12.35 -53.68 -28.28
C LEU A 1027 10.88 -53.38 -28.63
N SER A 1028 10.10 -54.39 -29.02
CA SER A 1028 8.68 -54.22 -29.32
C SER A 1028 7.89 -53.73 -28.10
N THR A 1029 8.22 -54.20 -26.90
CA THR A 1029 7.59 -53.77 -25.64
C THR A 1029 7.92 -52.32 -25.33
N ILE A 1030 9.18 -51.89 -25.51
CA ILE A 1030 9.58 -50.51 -25.30
C ILE A 1030 8.88 -49.60 -26.30
N MET A 1031 8.86 -49.97 -27.60
CA MET A 1031 8.20 -49.18 -28.63
C MET A 1031 6.68 -49.10 -28.43
N GLY A 1032 6.02 -50.17 -27.97
CA GLY A 1032 4.61 -50.13 -27.58
C GLY A 1032 4.35 -49.16 -26.42
N LYS A 1033 5.22 -49.13 -25.40
CA LYS A 1033 5.13 -48.14 -24.32
C LYS A 1033 5.36 -46.71 -24.81
N VAL A 1034 6.25 -46.51 -25.78
CA VAL A 1034 6.47 -45.19 -26.41
C VAL A 1034 5.20 -44.71 -27.10
N GLU A 1035 4.45 -45.60 -27.74
CA GLU A 1035 3.16 -45.30 -28.37
C GLU A 1035 2.07 -44.94 -27.36
N GLU A 1036 1.89 -45.79 -26.34
CA GLU A 1036 0.91 -45.55 -25.26
C GLU A 1036 1.19 -44.24 -24.53
N THR A 1037 2.46 -43.93 -24.28
CA THR A 1037 2.86 -42.69 -23.60
C THR A 1037 2.72 -41.46 -24.49
N ASP A 1038 2.92 -41.55 -25.81
CA ASP A 1038 2.62 -40.46 -26.74
C ASP A 1038 1.12 -40.08 -26.69
N GLU A 1039 0.24 -41.07 -26.83
CA GLU A 1039 -1.21 -40.85 -26.77
C GLU A 1039 -1.65 -40.25 -25.43
N LEU A 1040 -1.16 -40.81 -24.32
CA LEU A 1040 -1.51 -40.35 -22.98
C LEU A 1040 -0.95 -38.95 -22.68
N PHE A 1041 0.29 -38.68 -23.10
CA PHE A 1041 0.94 -37.39 -22.92
C PHE A 1041 0.16 -36.28 -23.64
N ARG A 1042 -0.21 -36.51 -24.92
CA ARG A 1042 -1.01 -35.54 -25.69
C ARG A 1042 -2.35 -35.27 -25.00
N LYS A 1043 -3.05 -36.30 -24.55
CA LYS A 1043 -4.33 -36.18 -23.85
C LYS A 1043 -4.21 -35.36 -22.56
N LYS A 1044 -3.19 -35.64 -21.73
CA LYS A 1044 -2.98 -34.91 -20.47
C LYS A 1044 -2.49 -33.47 -20.71
N LEU A 1045 -1.66 -33.25 -21.70
CA LEU A 1045 -1.20 -31.91 -22.09
C LEU A 1045 -2.36 -31.04 -22.59
N GLU A 1046 -3.24 -31.59 -23.44
CA GLU A 1046 -4.45 -30.89 -23.87
C GLU A 1046 -5.38 -30.58 -22.70
N ARG A 1047 -5.54 -31.51 -21.75
CA ARG A 1047 -6.33 -31.28 -20.54
C ARG A 1047 -5.75 -30.16 -19.70
N LEU A 1048 -4.43 -30.12 -19.51
CA LEU A 1048 -3.76 -29.04 -18.78
C LEU A 1048 -3.96 -27.67 -19.47
N LYS A 1049 -3.83 -27.62 -20.82
CA LYS A 1049 -4.10 -26.42 -21.61
C LYS A 1049 -5.56 -25.96 -21.44
N LYS A 1050 -6.53 -26.89 -21.50
CA LYS A 1050 -7.96 -26.61 -21.26
C LYS A 1050 -8.20 -26.11 -19.83
N LEU A 1051 -7.66 -26.76 -18.82
CA LEU A 1051 -7.82 -26.38 -17.41
C LEU A 1051 -7.31 -24.96 -17.15
N ARG A 1052 -6.13 -24.61 -17.69
CA ARG A 1052 -5.59 -23.24 -17.56
C ARG A 1052 -6.46 -22.21 -18.28
N SER A 1053 -7.01 -22.54 -19.45
CA SER A 1053 -7.97 -21.66 -20.14
C SER A 1053 -9.28 -21.48 -19.36
N LEU A 1054 -9.73 -22.53 -18.66
CA LEU A 1054 -10.96 -22.52 -17.86
C LEU A 1054 -10.78 -21.75 -16.54
N LYS A 1055 -9.63 -21.91 -15.86
CA LYS A 1055 -9.24 -21.08 -14.72
C LYS A 1055 -9.12 -19.60 -15.11
N LYS A 1056 -8.52 -19.31 -16.27
CA LYS A 1056 -8.46 -17.95 -16.83
C LYS A 1056 -9.86 -17.38 -17.10
N TYR A 1057 -10.72 -18.16 -17.76
CA TYR A 1057 -12.10 -17.75 -18.03
C TYR A 1057 -12.91 -17.49 -16.75
N ASN A 1058 -12.80 -18.36 -15.74
CA ASN A 1058 -13.47 -18.18 -14.46
C ASN A 1058 -12.95 -16.95 -13.71
N PHE A 1059 -11.63 -16.73 -13.71
CA PHE A 1059 -11.01 -15.54 -13.17
C PHE A 1059 -11.51 -14.27 -13.88
N ASP A 1060 -11.57 -14.28 -15.22
CA ASP A 1060 -12.11 -13.18 -16.02
C ASP A 1060 -13.61 -12.94 -15.78
N GLN A 1061 -14.39 -14.01 -15.55
CA GLN A 1061 -15.82 -13.91 -15.20
C GLN A 1061 -16.05 -13.36 -13.78
N ILE A 1062 -15.21 -13.72 -12.82
CA ILE A 1062 -15.23 -13.14 -11.45
C ILE A 1062 -14.85 -11.66 -11.53
N LYS A 1063 -13.83 -11.32 -12.32
CA LYS A 1063 -13.46 -9.93 -12.60
C LYS A 1063 -14.64 -9.16 -13.19
N LYS A 1064 -15.34 -9.73 -14.20
CA LYS A 1064 -16.56 -9.16 -14.80
C LYS A 1064 -17.74 -9.03 -13.84
N ARG A 1065 -18.00 -10.01 -12.97
CA ARG A 1065 -19.08 -9.95 -11.95
C ARG A 1065 -18.80 -8.90 -10.88
N SER A 1066 -17.53 -8.65 -10.56
CA SER A 1066 -17.12 -7.52 -9.71
C SER A 1066 -17.37 -6.16 -10.38
N CYS A 1067 -17.48 -6.09 -11.72
CA CYS A 1067 -17.76 -4.84 -12.45
C CYS A 1067 -19.25 -4.42 -12.42
N TYR A 1068 -20.17 -5.35 -12.17
CA TYR A 1068 -21.62 -5.08 -12.26
C TYR A 1068 -22.28 -4.66 -10.95
N ARG A 1069 -21.54 -4.61 -9.83
CA ARG A 1069 -22.06 -4.10 -8.54
C ARG A 1069 -21.65 -2.67 -8.21
N ASP A 1070 -20.69 -2.10 -8.91
CA ASP A 1070 -20.29 -0.70 -8.75
C ASP A 1070 -20.49 0.06 -10.06
N GLY A 1071 -21.66 0.70 -10.17
CA GLY A 1071 -21.94 1.67 -11.21
C GLY A 1071 -21.20 2.98 -10.93
N SER A 1072 -19.88 3.00 -11.15
CA SER A 1072 -19.12 4.23 -11.36
C SER A 1072 -17.84 3.89 -12.14
N SER A 1073 -17.68 4.53 -13.30
CA SER A 1073 -16.64 4.28 -14.27
C SER A 1073 -15.33 4.99 -13.91
N THR A 1074 -14.29 4.24 -13.52
CA THR A 1074 -12.86 4.56 -13.73
C THR A 1074 -12.04 3.25 -13.82
N PRO A 1075 -10.98 3.17 -14.66
CA PRO A 1075 -10.21 1.94 -14.86
C PRO A 1075 -9.22 1.70 -13.72
N ALA A 1076 -9.30 0.55 -13.07
CA ALA A 1076 -8.51 0.20 -11.89
C ALA A 1076 -7.11 -0.35 -12.25
N SER A 1077 -6.05 0.30 -11.73
CA SER A 1077 -4.75 -0.33 -11.46
C SER A 1077 -4.73 -0.85 -10.01
N SER A 1078 -5.37 -1.99 -9.77
CA SER A 1078 -5.33 -2.68 -8.47
C SER A 1078 -5.42 -4.19 -8.65
N ALA A 1079 -4.31 -4.82 -9.08
CA ALA A 1079 -4.20 -6.27 -9.21
C ALA A 1079 -3.77 -6.98 -7.91
N SER A 1080 -3.45 -6.26 -6.83
CA SER A 1080 -2.95 -6.85 -5.57
C SER A 1080 -3.99 -7.01 -4.46
N TYR A 1081 -5.17 -6.37 -4.57
CA TYR A 1081 -6.19 -6.40 -3.51
C TYR A 1081 -7.29 -7.47 -3.71
N SER A 1082 -7.44 -8.03 -4.92
CA SER A 1082 -8.43 -9.09 -5.20
C SER A 1082 -8.00 -10.49 -4.72
N SER A 1083 -6.70 -10.77 -4.64
CA SER A 1083 -6.20 -12.11 -4.30
C SER A 1083 -6.35 -12.47 -2.82
N ARG A 1084 -6.24 -11.50 -1.90
CA ARG A 1084 -6.42 -11.77 -0.44
C ARG A 1084 -7.89 -11.95 -0.05
N ARG A 1085 -8.84 -11.31 -0.73
CA ARG A 1085 -10.27 -11.43 -0.39
C ARG A 1085 -10.88 -12.73 -0.92
N LEU A 1086 -10.40 -13.26 -2.05
CA LEU A 1086 -10.74 -14.61 -2.52
C LEU A 1086 -10.16 -15.69 -1.60
N HIS A 1087 -8.91 -15.54 -1.14
CA HIS A 1087 -8.29 -16.52 -0.25
C HIS A 1087 -8.94 -16.58 1.15
N ILE A 1088 -9.56 -15.48 1.61
CA ILE A 1088 -10.32 -15.41 2.88
C ILE A 1088 -11.73 -15.98 2.68
N LEU A 1089 -12.42 -15.66 1.58
CA LEU A 1089 -13.76 -16.18 1.29
C LEU A 1089 -13.78 -17.67 0.92
N GLU A 1090 -12.71 -18.21 0.32
CA GLU A 1090 -12.59 -19.66 0.06
C GLU A 1090 -12.10 -20.45 1.27
N LYS A 1091 -11.31 -19.85 2.17
CA LYS A 1091 -11.03 -20.46 3.48
C LYS A 1091 -12.29 -20.55 4.33
N GLU A 1092 -13.14 -19.51 4.33
CA GLU A 1092 -14.43 -19.52 5.03
C GLU A 1092 -15.39 -20.56 4.43
N ARG A 1093 -15.44 -20.70 3.08
CA ARG A 1093 -16.26 -21.73 2.42
C ARG A 1093 -15.76 -23.17 2.62
N ALA A 1094 -14.46 -23.38 2.76
CA ALA A 1094 -13.87 -24.71 2.98
C ALA A 1094 -13.95 -25.16 4.45
N THR A 1095 -14.01 -24.23 5.41
CA THR A 1095 -14.18 -24.57 6.84
C THR A 1095 -15.64 -24.74 7.27
N GLU A 1096 -16.60 -24.21 6.50
CA GLU A 1096 -18.03 -24.28 6.83
C GLU A 1096 -18.75 -25.55 6.33
N PHE A 1097 -18.14 -26.37 5.47
CA PHE A 1097 -18.82 -27.57 4.93
C PHE A 1097 -18.38 -28.92 5.51
N ASP A 1098 -17.24 -28.99 6.22
CA ASP A 1098 -16.75 -30.24 6.85
C ASP A 1098 -16.94 -30.28 8.38
N SER A 1099 -17.39 -29.18 9.01
CA SER A 1099 -17.56 -29.08 10.47
C SER A 1099 -19.01 -29.27 10.97
N PHE A 1100 -19.97 -29.49 10.07
CA PHE A 1100 -21.41 -29.47 10.42
C PHE A 1100 -22.12 -30.84 10.43
N PHE A 1101 -21.42 -31.97 10.24
CA PHE A 1101 -22.06 -33.31 10.18
C PHE A 1101 -21.53 -34.37 11.16
N ALA A 1102 -20.69 -34.02 12.13
CA ALA A 1102 -20.15 -35.00 13.10
C ALA A 1102 -20.40 -34.65 14.58
N GLN A 1103 -21.32 -33.73 14.87
CA GLN A 1103 -21.53 -33.21 16.23
C GLN A 1103 -23.01 -33.11 16.63
N ALA A 1104 -23.83 -34.07 16.18
CA ALA A 1104 -25.27 -34.10 16.45
C ALA A 1104 -25.81 -35.43 17.01
N ASP A 1105 -24.96 -36.38 17.45
CA ASP A 1105 -25.43 -37.70 17.92
C ASP A 1105 -24.85 -38.18 19.27
N ALA A 1106 -24.28 -37.30 20.10
CA ALA A 1106 -23.68 -37.74 21.37
C ALA A 1106 -23.93 -36.84 22.59
N GLU A 1107 -25.02 -36.07 22.62
CA GLU A 1107 -25.47 -35.41 23.86
C GLU A 1107 -26.99 -35.51 24.05
N VAL A 1108 -27.47 -36.74 24.29
CA VAL A 1108 -28.58 -36.97 25.22
C VAL A 1108 -28.24 -38.20 26.04
N GLN A 1109 -27.44 -38.04 27.09
CA GLN A 1109 -27.66 -38.71 28.38
C GLN A 1109 -26.71 -38.19 29.46
N SER A 1110 -27.32 -37.49 30.42
CA SER A 1110 -27.01 -37.44 31.86
C SER A 1110 -25.64 -36.96 32.33
N VAL A 1111 -25.69 -35.73 32.86
CA VAL A 1111 -25.02 -35.34 34.11
C VAL A 1111 -25.38 -36.33 35.22
N ILE A 1112 -24.39 -36.92 35.90
CA ILE A 1112 -24.26 -37.01 37.37
C ILE A 1112 -22.88 -37.59 37.72
N SER A 1113 -22.33 -36.97 38.75
CA SER A 1113 -21.06 -37.10 39.46
C SER A 1113 -20.61 -38.48 39.96
N VAL A 1114 -19.32 -38.49 40.33
CA VAL A 1114 -18.62 -39.24 41.40
C VAL A 1114 -17.67 -40.34 40.92
N GLY A 1115 -16.42 -40.22 41.37
CA GLY A 1115 -15.63 -41.39 41.77
C GLY A 1115 -14.38 -41.64 40.97
N SER A 1116 -13.24 -41.32 41.59
CA SER A 1116 -11.97 -42.04 41.55
C SER A 1116 -11.95 -43.36 40.76
N HIS A 1117 -10.92 -43.56 39.93
CA HIS A 1117 -9.87 -44.55 40.20
C HIS A 1117 -8.72 -44.43 39.18
N LYS A 1118 -7.50 -44.42 39.75
CA LYS A 1118 -6.23 -44.62 39.05
C LYS A 1118 -6.26 -45.94 38.26
N SER A 1119 -5.78 -45.94 37.01
CA SER A 1119 -4.52 -46.62 36.66
C SER A 1119 -4.28 -46.66 35.13
N SER A 1120 -3.15 -46.07 34.75
CA SER A 1120 -2.19 -46.48 33.71
C SER A 1120 -2.72 -47.06 32.39
N ARG A 1121 -2.57 -46.26 31.32
CA ARG A 1121 -1.85 -46.70 30.11
C ARG A 1121 -1.25 -45.49 29.38
N SER A 1122 0.05 -45.61 29.15
CA SER A 1122 0.96 -44.72 28.44
C SER A 1122 0.52 -44.37 27.02
N SER A 1123 0.57 -43.09 26.64
CA SER A 1123 0.97 -42.64 25.29
C SER A 1123 1.12 -41.12 25.22
N SER A 1124 2.38 -40.68 25.10
CA SER A 1124 2.83 -39.56 24.25
C SER A 1124 1.77 -38.55 23.78
N SER A 1125 1.68 -37.41 24.47
CA SER A 1125 0.90 -36.26 24.02
C SER A 1125 1.75 -35.31 23.18
N SER A 1126 1.21 -34.97 22.00
CA SER A 1126 1.49 -33.82 21.14
C SER A 1126 2.52 -33.95 20.00
N SER A 1127 2.28 -34.88 19.07
CA SER A 1127 2.51 -34.64 17.64
C SER A 1127 1.70 -35.61 16.80
N THR A 1128 0.41 -35.34 16.61
CA THR A 1128 -0.46 -36.20 15.80
C THR A 1128 -1.42 -35.39 14.93
N ILE A 1129 -0.88 -34.69 13.93
CA ILE A 1129 -1.54 -34.74 12.62
C ILE A 1129 -1.36 -36.20 12.19
N THR A 1130 -2.43 -36.98 12.28
CA THR A 1130 -2.36 -38.42 12.01
C THR A 1130 -1.72 -38.68 10.64
N GLN A 1131 -0.80 -39.64 10.54
CA GLN A 1131 -0.24 -40.08 9.25
C GLN A 1131 -1.33 -40.39 8.21
N LYS A 1132 -2.55 -40.70 8.65
CA LYS A 1132 -3.75 -40.84 7.80
C LYS A 1132 -4.14 -39.53 7.09
N HIS A 1133 -4.06 -38.39 7.75
CA HIS A 1133 -4.37 -37.08 7.17
C HIS A 1133 -3.32 -36.64 6.15
N ILE A 1134 -2.04 -36.88 6.44
CA ILE A 1134 -0.93 -36.66 5.48
C ILE A 1134 -1.11 -37.55 4.26
N ARG A 1135 -1.38 -38.85 4.45
CA ARG A 1135 -1.66 -39.79 3.35
C ARG A 1135 -2.89 -39.40 2.53
N LYS A 1136 -3.94 -38.87 3.16
CA LYS A 1136 -5.16 -38.40 2.48
C LYS A 1136 -4.87 -37.17 1.62
N LEU A 1137 -4.12 -36.20 2.14
CA LEU A 1137 -3.68 -35.01 1.40
C LEU A 1137 -2.74 -35.39 0.25
N GLU A 1138 -1.78 -36.29 0.47
CA GLU A 1138 -0.89 -36.78 -0.59
C GLU A 1138 -1.66 -37.51 -1.71
N LYS A 1139 -2.73 -38.23 -1.35
CA LYS A 1139 -3.61 -38.87 -2.34
C LYS A 1139 -4.41 -37.86 -3.16
N GLN A 1140 -4.87 -36.77 -2.54
CA GLN A 1140 -5.56 -35.67 -3.24
C GLN A 1140 -4.63 -34.90 -4.18
N LYS A 1141 -3.35 -34.72 -3.82
CA LYS A 1141 -2.33 -34.10 -4.70
C LYS A 1141 -2.00 -34.93 -5.95
N GLN A 1142 -2.41 -36.20 -5.99
CA GLN A 1142 -2.18 -37.12 -7.11
C GLN A 1142 -3.46 -37.36 -7.93
N ASP A 1143 -4.57 -36.72 -7.56
CA ASP A 1143 -5.86 -36.96 -8.18
C ASP A 1143 -6.02 -36.15 -9.47
N THR A 1144 -6.09 -36.88 -10.60
CA THR A 1144 -6.28 -36.30 -11.94
C THR A 1144 -7.74 -36.26 -12.37
N THR A 1145 -8.67 -36.51 -11.45
CA THR A 1145 -10.11 -36.36 -11.73
C THR A 1145 -10.45 -34.93 -12.12
N GLU A 1146 -11.28 -34.80 -13.15
CA GLU A 1146 -11.69 -33.50 -13.67
C GLU A 1146 -12.45 -32.69 -12.62
N GLY A 1147 -11.96 -31.50 -12.29
CA GLY A 1147 -12.54 -30.61 -11.28
C GLY A 1147 -11.97 -30.78 -9.87
N SER A 1148 -10.96 -31.63 -9.67
CA SER A 1148 -10.27 -31.75 -8.38
C SER A 1148 -9.47 -30.47 -8.06
N HIS A 1149 -9.35 -30.12 -6.79
CA HIS A 1149 -8.67 -28.89 -6.34
C HIS A 1149 -7.19 -28.84 -6.76
N TYR A 1150 -6.53 -30.01 -6.84
CA TYR A 1150 -5.11 -30.16 -7.15
C TYR A 1150 -4.87 -30.77 -8.54
N GLU A 1151 -5.88 -30.75 -9.42
CA GLU A 1151 -5.81 -31.38 -10.74
C GLU A 1151 -4.62 -30.84 -11.57
N ASP A 1152 -4.31 -29.56 -11.45
CA ASP A 1152 -3.20 -28.92 -12.16
C ASP A 1152 -1.83 -29.48 -11.77
N ILE A 1153 -1.54 -29.59 -10.46
CA ILE A 1153 -0.28 -30.15 -9.97
C ILE A 1153 -0.20 -31.66 -10.17
N ALA A 1154 -1.33 -32.38 -10.12
CA ALA A 1154 -1.40 -33.80 -10.43
C ALA A 1154 -1.07 -34.07 -11.90
N LEU A 1155 -1.59 -33.27 -12.84
CA LEU A 1155 -1.26 -33.36 -14.26
C LEU A 1155 0.21 -33.02 -14.54
N ILE A 1156 0.77 -31.97 -13.92
CA ILE A 1156 2.19 -31.61 -14.08
C ILE A 1156 3.10 -32.74 -13.60
N ARG A 1157 2.77 -33.36 -12.47
CA ARG A 1157 3.52 -34.51 -11.93
C ARG A 1157 3.50 -35.70 -12.91
N GLU A 1158 2.35 -36.03 -13.46
CA GLU A 1158 2.20 -37.11 -14.44
C GLU A 1158 2.97 -36.84 -15.74
N LEU A 1159 2.90 -35.60 -16.25
CA LEU A 1159 3.67 -35.18 -17.42
C LEU A 1159 5.17 -35.25 -17.16
N HIS A 1160 5.64 -34.84 -15.98
CA HIS A 1160 7.04 -34.97 -15.58
C HIS A 1160 7.49 -36.44 -15.59
N ILE A 1161 6.70 -37.36 -15.01
CA ILE A 1161 7.01 -38.80 -14.96
C ILE A 1161 7.11 -39.37 -16.39
N MET A 1162 6.17 -39.02 -17.27
CA MET A 1162 6.17 -39.48 -18.67
C MET A 1162 7.40 -38.97 -19.45
N ILE A 1163 7.75 -37.68 -19.30
CA ILE A 1163 8.96 -37.12 -19.93
C ILE A 1163 10.20 -37.86 -19.42
N THR A 1164 10.30 -38.06 -18.11
CA THR A 1164 11.44 -38.78 -17.51
C THR A 1164 11.58 -40.20 -18.08
N LEU A 1165 10.46 -40.91 -18.25
CA LEU A 1165 10.43 -42.26 -18.80
C LEU A 1165 10.88 -42.31 -20.27
N ILE A 1166 10.33 -41.44 -21.13
CA ILE A 1166 10.64 -41.42 -22.56
C ILE A 1166 12.11 -41.09 -22.84
N PHE A 1167 12.71 -40.20 -22.03
CA PHE A 1167 14.12 -39.86 -22.16
C PHE A 1167 15.05 -40.99 -21.69
N LYS A 1168 14.61 -41.82 -20.73
CA LYS A 1168 15.35 -43.02 -20.27
C LYS A 1168 15.41 -44.14 -21.31
N PHE A 1169 14.41 -44.25 -22.20
CA PHE A 1169 14.42 -45.28 -23.25
C PHE A 1169 15.48 -45.04 -24.34
N GLY A 1170 15.95 -43.82 -24.54
CA GLY A 1170 16.90 -43.49 -25.62
C GLY A 1170 18.17 -44.37 -25.62
N PRO A 1171 18.95 -44.40 -24.53
CA PRO A 1171 20.14 -45.25 -24.43
C PRO A 1171 19.85 -46.76 -24.57
N GLU A 1172 18.76 -47.25 -23.96
CA GLU A 1172 18.36 -48.66 -23.99
C GLU A 1172 17.99 -49.11 -25.42
N VAL A 1173 17.22 -48.28 -26.13
CA VAL A 1173 16.84 -48.52 -27.54
C VAL A 1173 18.08 -48.48 -28.45
N ARG A 1174 19.01 -47.56 -28.23
CA ARG A 1174 20.27 -47.50 -28.98
C ARG A 1174 21.07 -48.79 -28.86
N GLU A 1175 21.23 -49.30 -27.65
CA GLU A 1175 21.99 -50.53 -27.39
C GLU A 1175 21.32 -51.76 -28.04
N LEU A 1176 19.99 -51.88 -27.93
CA LEU A 1176 19.21 -52.92 -28.60
C LEU A 1176 19.34 -52.83 -30.13
N PHE A 1177 19.26 -51.63 -30.72
CA PHE A 1177 19.38 -51.41 -32.15
C PHE A 1177 20.75 -51.81 -32.70
N LEU A 1178 21.84 -51.39 -32.05
CA LEU A 1178 23.20 -51.74 -32.48
C LEU A 1178 23.41 -53.26 -32.51
N ARG A 1179 22.89 -53.98 -31.51
CA ARG A 1179 23.01 -55.44 -31.42
C ARG A 1179 22.09 -56.19 -32.38
N LEU A 1180 20.85 -55.76 -32.54
CA LEU A 1180 19.94 -56.38 -33.50
C LEU A 1180 20.40 -56.19 -34.95
N LEU A 1181 21.09 -55.07 -35.24
CA LEU A 1181 21.75 -54.82 -36.51
C LEU A 1181 23.01 -55.69 -36.71
N GLU A 1182 23.84 -55.87 -35.66
CA GLU A 1182 25.02 -56.77 -35.68
C GLU A 1182 24.63 -58.19 -36.14
N TYR A 1183 23.46 -58.68 -35.72
CA TYR A 1183 22.94 -60.01 -36.05
C TYR A 1183 22.00 -60.05 -37.26
N SER A 1184 21.84 -58.94 -37.99
CA SER A 1184 20.97 -58.85 -39.19
C SER A 1184 19.52 -59.29 -38.94
N VAL A 1185 18.99 -59.09 -37.74
CA VAL A 1185 17.64 -59.55 -37.33
C VAL A 1185 16.55 -58.56 -37.71
N ILE A 1186 16.89 -57.27 -37.87
CA ILE A 1186 15.96 -56.20 -38.29
C ILE A 1186 16.59 -55.41 -39.44
N ASP A 1187 15.81 -55.12 -40.47
CA ASP A 1187 16.20 -54.25 -41.58
C ASP A 1187 16.35 -52.77 -41.17
N LEU A 1188 17.29 -52.08 -41.80
CA LEU A 1188 17.60 -50.66 -41.57
C LEU A 1188 16.37 -49.73 -41.66
N THR A 1189 15.39 -50.07 -42.51
CA THR A 1189 14.16 -49.29 -42.71
C THR A 1189 13.24 -49.31 -41.48
N GLY A 1190 13.06 -50.49 -40.87
CA GLY A 1190 12.26 -50.66 -39.65
C GLY A 1190 12.90 -49.98 -38.44
N LEU A 1191 14.22 -50.08 -38.31
CA LEU A 1191 15.00 -49.38 -37.28
C LEU A 1191 14.90 -47.85 -37.44
N LYS A 1192 15.02 -47.34 -38.67
CA LYS A 1192 14.90 -45.91 -38.95
C LYS A 1192 13.53 -45.36 -38.57
N PHE A 1193 12.45 -46.10 -38.85
CA PHE A 1193 11.09 -45.72 -38.47
C PHE A 1193 10.92 -45.63 -36.95
N GLN A 1194 11.34 -46.67 -36.21
CA GLN A 1194 11.22 -46.70 -34.75
C GLN A 1194 12.12 -45.65 -34.06
N HIS A 1195 13.35 -45.47 -34.56
CA HIS A 1195 14.27 -44.43 -34.10
C HIS A 1195 13.66 -43.03 -34.29
N LYS A 1196 13.14 -42.75 -35.49
CA LYS A 1196 12.50 -41.47 -35.79
C LYS A 1196 11.29 -41.20 -34.90
N LYS A 1197 10.45 -42.21 -34.67
CA LYS A 1197 9.27 -42.08 -33.80
C LYS A 1197 9.60 -41.65 -32.38
N LEU A 1198 10.61 -42.28 -31.75
CA LEU A 1198 11.05 -41.89 -30.40
C LEU A 1198 11.71 -40.50 -30.39
N LEU A 1199 12.48 -40.18 -31.42
CA LEU A 1199 13.13 -38.87 -31.56
C LEU A 1199 12.11 -37.73 -31.72
N ASP A 1200 11.11 -37.92 -32.60
CA ASP A 1200 10.03 -36.95 -32.84
C ASP A 1200 9.23 -36.70 -31.55
N LEU A 1201 8.95 -37.76 -30.78
CA LEU A 1201 8.28 -37.65 -29.48
C LEU A 1201 9.10 -36.85 -28.46
N GLN A 1202 10.41 -37.16 -28.33
CA GLN A 1202 11.30 -36.44 -27.43
C GLN A 1202 11.43 -34.95 -27.80
N GLN A 1203 11.45 -34.64 -29.10
CA GLN A 1203 11.50 -33.26 -29.57
C GLN A 1203 10.19 -32.53 -29.26
N MET A 1204 9.03 -33.14 -29.53
CA MET A 1204 7.73 -32.57 -29.19
C MET A 1204 7.59 -32.29 -27.68
N MET A 1205 8.06 -33.22 -26.83
CA MET A 1205 8.07 -33.02 -25.38
C MET A 1205 8.97 -31.86 -24.94
N LYS A 1206 10.11 -31.62 -25.62
CA LYS A 1206 10.99 -30.46 -25.36
C LYS A 1206 10.31 -29.15 -25.73
N ASP A 1207 9.67 -29.11 -26.88
CA ASP A 1207 9.02 -27.88 -27.39
C ASP A 1207 7.87 -27.44 -26.45
N GLU A 1208 7.15 -28.41 -25.86
CA GLU A 1208 6.05 -28.17 -24.92
C GLU A 1208 6.50 -27.90 -23.46
N MET A 1209 7.80 -27.87 -23.15
CA MET A 1209 8.26 -27.61 -21.77
C MET A 1209 7.89 -26.21 -21.27
N ARG A 1210 7.94 -25.21 -22.16
CA ARG A 1210 7.53 -23.83 -21.84
C ARG A 1210 6.04 -23.72 -21.58
N THR A 1211 5.24 -24.63 -22.12
CA THR A 1211 3.80 -24.68 -21.85
C THR A 1211 3.53 -25.37 -20.52
N ILE A 1212 4.25 -26.44 -20.16
CA ILE A 1212 4.06 -27.13 -18.87
C ILE A 1212 4.59 -26.28 -17.70
N TRP A 1213 5.84 -25.81 -17.77
CA TRP A 1213 6.49 -24.97 -16.75
C TRP A 1213 6.63 -23.50 -17.21
N SER A 1214 5.50 -22.87 -17.51
CA SER A 1214 5.44 -21.48 -17.96
C SER A 1214 5.95 -20.48 -16.91
N GLU A 1215 6.37 -19.29 -17.34
CA GLU A 1215 6.79 -18.22 -16.41
C GLU A 1215 5.64 -17.79 -15.49
N ASP A 1216 4.41 -17.78 -16.00
CA ASP A 1216 3.17 -17.55 -15.23
C ASP A 1216 2.93 -18.59 -14.12
N PHE A 1217 3.48 -19.80 -14.26
CA PHE A 1217 3.40 -20.83 -13.22
C PHE A 1217 4.48 -20.63 -12.15
N LYS A 1218 5.58 -19.95 -12.48
CA LYS A 1218 6.73 -19.69 -11.58
C LYS A 1218 6.67 -18.33 -10.87
N ALA A 1219 5.91 -17.37 -11.40
CA ALA A 1219 5.85 -15.99 -10.91
C ALA A 1219 4.54 -15.68 -10.17
N ASP A 1220 4.64 -15.11 -8.96
CA ASP A 1220 3.52 -14.84 -8.06
C ASP A 1220 2.67 -13.58 -8.39
N SER A 1221 2.80 -12.98 -9.59
CA SER A 1221 2.17 -11.66 -9.84
C SER A 1221 1.39 -11.46 -11.14
N ASN A 1222 1.52 -12.30 -12.18
CA ASN A 1222 0.85 -12.03 -13.47
C ASN A 1222 -0.37 -12.93 -13.78
N ALA A 1223 -0.44 -14.13 -13.19
CA ALA A 1223 -1.57 -15.06 -13.37
C ALA A 1223 -1.81 -15.89 -12.10
N PRO A 1224 -2.32 -15.29 -11.00
CA PRO A 1224 -2.43 -15.96 -9.70
C PRO A 1224 -3.29 -17.23 -9.71
N TYR A 1225 -4.20 -17.35 -10.69
CA TYR A 1225 -5.01 -18.55 -10.90
C TYR A 1225 -4.21 -19.76 -11.43
N ILE A 1226 -2.97 -19.58 -11.88
CA ILE A 1226 -2.07 -20.65 -12.34
C ILE A 1226 -1.05 -21.02 -11.25
N SER A 1227 -0.57 -20.05 -10.46
CA SER A 1227 0.45 -20.25 -9.41
C SER A 1227 -0.12 -20.63 -8.04
N GLU A 1228 -1.45 -20.64 -7.86
CA GLU A 1228 -2.16 -20.93 -6.61
C GLU A 1228 -1.65 -22.17 -5.86
N ASN A 1229 -1.38 -23.26 -6.58
CA ASN A 1229 -0.92 -24.53 -6.00
C ASN A 1229 0.61 -24.73 -6.11
N PHE A 1230 1.38 -23.74 -6.56
CA PHE A 1230 2.82 -23.87 -6.83
C PHE A 1230 3.63 -24.24 -5.57
N ASN A 1231 3.28 -23.66 -4.43
CA ASN A 1231 3.96 -23.96 -3.16
C ASN A 1231 3.60 -25.33 -2.58
N VAL A 1232 2.58 -26.00 -3.15
CA VAL A 1232 2.04 -27.28 -2.67
C VAL A 1232 2.64 -28.50 -3.42
N ILE A 1233 3.13 -28.31 -4.65
CA ILE A 1233 3.79 -29.35 -5.45
C ILE A 1233 5.22 -29.62 -4.94
N ASP A 1234 5.65 -30.88 -4.94
CA ASP A 1234 7.01 -31.26 -4.51
C ASP A 1234 8.08 -30.57 -5.36
N GLU A 1235 9.18 -30.12 -4.74
CA GLU A 1235 10.24 -29.35 -5.41
C GLU A 1235 10.78 -30.02 -6.68
N LYS A 1236 10.93 -31.35 -6.68
CA LYS A 1236 11.41 -32.12 -7.82
C LYS A 1236 10.55 -31.99 -9.08
N PHE A 1237 9.28 -31.62 -8.97
CA PHE A 1237 8.36 -31.46 -10.10
C PHE A 1237 8.14 -29.99 -10.51
N ARG A 1238 8.69 -29.03 -9.76
CA ARG A 1238 8.57 -27.58 -10.05
C ARG A 1238 9.44 -27.13 -11.22
N ALA A 1239 10.43 -27.94 -11.59
CA ALA A 1239 11.35 -27.69 -12.67
C ALA A 1239 11.32 -28.82 -13.71
N VAL A 1240 11.96 -28.56 -14.86
CA VAL A 1240 12.14 -29.54 -15.92
C VAL A 1240 12.99 -30.71 -15.41
N PRO A 1241 12.68 -31.97 -15.78
CA PRO A 1241 13.48 -33.12 -15.37
C PRO A 1241 14.97 -32.95 -15.75
N PRO A 1242 15.90 -33.28 -14.85
CA PRO A 1242 17.34 -33.13 -15.09
C PRO A 1242 17.86 -33.99 -16.25
N GLU A 1243 17.21 -35.13 -16.54
CA GLU A 1243 17.53 -36.01 -17.67
C GLU A 1243 17.42 -35.33 -19.04
N VAL A 1244 16.74 -34.17 -19.11
CA VAL A 1244 16.60 -33.38 -20.35
C VAL A 1244 17.67 -32.30 -20.45
N VAL A 1245 18.14 -31.75 -19.31
CA VAL A 1245 19.03 -30.58 -19.24
C VAL A 1245 20.51 -30.95 -19.46
N ASN A 1246 20.91 -32.16 -19.05
CA ASN A 1246 22.26 -32.69 -19.29
C ASN A 1246 22.21 -33.94 -20.18
N PRO A 1247 22.22 -33.80 -21.52
CA PRO A 1247 22.28 -34.94 -22.43
C PRO A 1247 23.72 -35.45 -22.48
N GLY A 1248 24.18 -36.12 -21.42
CA GLY A 1248 25.56 -36.57 -21.28
C GLY A 1248 26.07 -37.47 -22.42
N PHE A 1249 25.20 -38.04 -23.26
CA PHE A 1249 25.53 -38.67 -24.54
C PHE A 1249 24.31 -38.58 -25.48
N SER A 1250 24.51 -38.20 -26.74
CA SER A 1250 23.46 -38.31 -27.75
C SER A 1250 23.21 -39.79 -28.04
N TRP A 1251 22.00 -40.29 -27.73
CA TRP A 1251 21.61 -41.67 -28.04
C TRP A 1251 21.27 -41.87 -29.53
N THR A 1252 21.19 -40.78 -30.31
CA THR A 1252 20.90 -40.84 -31.74
C THR A 1252 22.02 -41.55 -32.51
N LEU A 1253 21.63 -42.34 -33.50
CA LEU A 1253 22.57 -43.06 -34.37
C LEU A 1253 22.79 -42.25 -35.65
N GLU A 1254 24.03 -41.82 -35.91
CA GLU A 1254 24.36 -41.03 -37.10
C GLU A 1254 24.12 -41.81 -38.40
N MET A 1255 24.32 -43.13 -38.38
CA MET A 1255 24.04 -44.01 -39.53
C MET A 1255 22.57 -44.03 -39.98
N LEU A 1256 21.65 -43.40 -39.22
CA LEU A 1256 20.23 -43.29 -39.56
C LEU A 1256 19.82 -41.87 -39.99
N LYS A 1257 20.76 -40.91 -40.09
CA LYS A 1257 20.49 -39.48 -40.35
C LYS A 1257 20.23 -39.11 -41.83
N GLU A 1258 20.41 -40.02 -42.78
CA GLU A 1258 20.02 -39.82 -44.20
C GLU A 1258 18.98 -40.82 -44.65
#